data_AF-A0A8C1WND4-F1
#
_entry.id   AF-A0A8C1WND4-F1
#
_cell.length_a   1.000
_cell.length_b   1.000
_cell.length_c   1.000
_cell.angle_alpha   90.00
_cell.angle_beta   90.00
_cell.angle_gamma   90.00
#
_symmetry.space_group_name_H-M   'P 1'
#
loop_
_entity.id
_entity.type
_entity.pdbx_description
1 polymer ?
#
loop_
_entity_poly.entity_id
_entity_poly.type
_entity_poly.pdbx_seq_one_letter_code
_entity_poly.pdbx_strand_id
1 'polypeptide(L)'
;MSLSLSLSPSVFKNAVCKVYRFQTVDSKWMLVREQMAECTLSFSIPKQLIALYIQEDTCRIQELKDLGELSPHWDNLRKDVISRYDQIIKEYQDTLAELEKLTGPLFKPSCSKGQKYLEFIPINLHTQRMRVMMFADVSSTDSFYDVVTVGAPAAHSQGFKNGGLQKLLSKYESEKKSHSTAYQCIYYPPEQTAKAREILCVVSQLQPHISALADQLLQTAQQSSSQPLRDVLKSLEEKTRPCLFKTSALNKPQALNTNHLCTSRNQVTLNVLENTLLESCIILSYFPPELPVATVVWWDELAVLVQSLKKCVAEVAERARRSVSFVLLQEAACSTAQGLQLQQRRDAVFSQALAALACGFAMRLYAGLEDKGFLRQLHAIGLVAQFESLLSTYSEEIGMLEDMEVGISDLHRVTFRITEAACGNMLVLTEFGNVTCFCPRDHYTVEVPLPHHSFQALPEELREGKLLRVLPVLFNVGINEQQTIAERFGDISLQERINQKNFEILEGYYKSLTDTVPSECLPCFQTQTDIKELLDTLGQNVVTKKRKNVEILWLAGMICRRMNGIRLTSCKSAKDRTSMSVTLEQCSLLRDEHQLNKDYFVRALDCMRREGCRIENVQKNIKCRKYAFNMLQLMAFPKYYRPPEGTYGKVDS
;
A
#
# COMPACT_ATOMS: atom_id res chain seq x y z
N MET A 1 16.83 31.29 16.32
CA MET A 1 16.16 31.08 15.02
C MET A 1 16.97 30.11 14.16
N SER A 2 17.02 28.83 14.53
CA SER A 2 17.75 27.79 13.81
C SER A 2 17.09 26.43 14.02
N LEU A 3 15.81 26.33 13.68
CA LEU A 3 15.19 25.04 13.36
C LEU A 3 15.29 24.91 11.85
N SER A 4 16.46 24.50 11.38
CA SER A 4 16.55 23.95 10.04
C SER A 4 15.54 22.80 9.97
N LEU A 5 14.56 22.92 9.07
CA LEU A 5 13.74 21.83 8.53
C LEU A 5 14.64 20.79 7.83
N SER A 6 15.61 20.26 8.56
CA SER A 6 16.39 19.09 8.19
C SER A 6 15.43 17.93 8.28
N LEU A 7 15.13 17.36 7.11
CA LEU A 7 14.58 16.03 6.98
C LEU A 7 15.18 15.11 8.04
N SER A 8 14.33 14.38 8.78
CA SER A 8 14.76 13.62 9.95
C SER A 8 16.04 12.81 9.63
N PRO A 9 17.16 13.07 10.32
CA PRO A 9 18.46 12.49 9.98
C PRO A 9 18.51 10.97 10.18
N SER A 10 17.48 10.36 10.77
CA SER A 10 17.32 8.90 10.85
C SER A 10 16.81 8.29 9.53
N VAL A 11 15.98 9.00 8.77
CA VAL A 11 15.32 8.49 7.55
C VAL A 11 16.11 8.80 6.29
N PHE A 12 16.81 9.94 6.26
CA PHE A 12 17.52 10.43 5.08
C PHE A 12 19.01 10.51 5.33
N LYS A 13 19.81 9.90 4.45
CA LYS A 13 21.26 9.74 4.59
C LYS A 13 21.99 10.15 3.30
N ASN A 14 23.30 10.32 3.39
CA ASN A 14 24.21 10.53 2.25
C ASN A 14 23.76 11.69 1.33
N ALA A 15 23.32 12.79 1.95
CA ALA A 15 22.77 13.94 1.25
C ALA A 15 23.83 14.65 0.40
N VAL A 16 23.50 14.89 -0.86
CA VAL A 16 24.24 15.73 -1.80
C VAL A 16 23.54 17.08 -1.87
N CYS A 17 24.30 18.16 -1.73
CA CYS A 17 23.76 19.51 -1.76
C CYS A 17 24.50 20.36 -2.80
N LYS A 18 23.75 21.11 -3.61
CA LYS A 18 24.25 22.07 -4.59
C LYS A 18 23.50 23.38 -4.42
N VAL A 19 24.20 24.49 -4.63
CA VAL A 19 23.64 25.83 -4.44
C VAL A 19 23.91 26.64 -5.69
N TYR A 20 22.87 27.32 -6.18
CA TYR A 20 22.89 28.12 -7.38
C TYR A 20 22.42 29.53 -7.06
N ARG A 21 22.90 30.48 -7.86
CA ARG A 21 22.40 31.86 -7.86
C ARG A 21 21.87 32.16 -9.24
N PHE A 22 20.61 32.55 -9.30
CA PHE A 22 19.96 32.96 -10.54
C PHE A 22 19.42 34.37 -10.40
N GLN A 23 19.22 35.04 -11.54
CA GLN A 23 18.63 36.36 -11.59
C GLN A 23 17.14 36.26 -11.92
N THR A 24 16.34 37.01 -11.17
CA THR A 24 14.92 37.23 -11.42
C THR A 24 14.71 38.28 -12.52
N VAL A 25 13.48 38.42 -13.01
CA VAL A 25 13.12 39.43 -14.04
C VAL A 25 13.41 40.87 -13.61
N ASP A 26 13.34 41.18 -12.32
CA ASP A 26 13.65 42.48 -11.73
C ASP A 26 15.15 42.64 -11.39
N SER A 27 16.00 41.76 -11.94
CA SER A 27 17.46 41.74 -11.75
C SER A 27 17.91 41.54 -10.30
N LYS A 28 17.02 41.09 -9.42
CA LYS A 28 17.41 40.64 -8.07
C LYS A 28 18.00 39.23 -8.14
N TRP A 29 18.73 38.88 -7.09
CA TRP A 29 19.28 37.54 -6.96
C TRP A 29 18.28 36.64 -6.20
N MET A 30 18.17 35.40 -6.63
CA MET A 30 17.60 34.31 -5.85
C MET A 30 18.66 33.25 -5.57
N LEU A 31 18.60 32.67 -4.37
CA LEU A 31 19.45 31.57 -3.97
C LEU A 31 18.63 30.28 -4.02
N VAL A 32 19.07 29.34 -4.85
CA VAL A 32 18.42 28.04 -5.01
C VAL A 32 19.33 26.97 -4.42
N ARG A 33 18.83 26.25 -3.43
CA ARG A 33 19.51 25.11 -2.83
C ARG A 33 18.82 23.83 -3.27
N GLU A 34 19.54 23.00 -4.01
CA GLU A 34 19.11 21.67 -4.41
C GLU A 34 19.75 20.63 -3.48
N GLN A 35 18.95 19.71 -2.96
CA GLN A 35 19.41 18.63 -2.11
C GLN A 35 18.81 17.30 -2.58
N MET A 36 19.66 16.28 -2.66
CA MET A 36 19.26 14.90 -2.95
C MET A 36 19.76 13.99 -1.84
N ALA A 37 18.90 13.13 -1.27
CA ALA A 37 19.30 12.21 -0.22
C ALA A 37 18.78 10.79 -0.45
N GLU A 38 19.53 9.81 0.03
CA GLU A 38 19.12 8.40 0.06
C GLU A 38 18.10 8.19 1.17
N CYS A 39 17.10 7.34 0.93
CA CYS A 39 16.04 7.06 1.89
C CYS A 39 16.20 5.66 2.49
N THR A 40 16.35 5.56 3.80
CA THR A 40 16.49 4.27 4.51
C THR A 40 15.26 3.37 4.35
N LEU A 41 14.10 3.96 4.06
CA LEU A 41 12.85 3.25 3.76
C LEU A 41 12.94 2.37 2.51
N SER A 42 13.94 2.61 1.65
CA SER A 42 14.24 1.74 0.52
C SER A 42 14.49 0.30 0.95
N PHE A 43 15.00 0.06 2.16
CA PHE A 43 15.24 -1.30 2.66
C PHE A 43 14.37 -1.66 3.87
N SER A 44 14.01 -0.71 4.73
CA SER A 44 13.23 -1.03 5.93
C SER A 44 11.80 -1.48 5.60
N ILE A 45 11.12 -0.82 4.66
CA ILE A 45 9.75 -1.17 4.26
C ILE A 45 9.72 -2.55 3.58
N PRO A 46 10.57 -2.86 2.58
CA PRO A 46 10.60 -4.19 1.99
C PRO A 46 10.89 -5.32 3.00
N LYS A 47 11.85 -5.12 3.93
CA LYS A 47 12.16 -6.13 4.96
C LYS A 47 10.95 -6.44 5.84
N GLN A 48 10.26 -5.40 6.29
CA GLN A 48 9.04 -5.54 7.10
C GLN A 48 7.91 -6.21 6.30
N LEU A 49 7.68 -5.82 5.04
CA LEU A 49 6.69 -6.47 4.19
C LEU A 49 6.98 -7.95 3.96
N ILE A 50 8.22 -8.32 3.67
CA ILE A 50 8.61 -9.72 3.49
C ILE A 50 8.35 -10.52 4.76
N ALA A 51 8.67 -9.98 5.94
CA ALA A 51 8.36 -10.61 7.22
C ALA A 51 6.85 -10.82 7.43
N LEU A 52 6.03 -9.82 7.08
CA LEU A 52 4.57 -9.94 7.12
C LEU A 52 4.05 -11.00 6.15
N TYR A 53 4.58 -11.07 4.92
CA TYR A 53 4.20 -12.12 3.97
C TYR A 53 4.54 -13.52 4.47
N ILE A 54 5.73 -13.69 5.07
CA ILE A 54 6.15 -14.95 5.70
C ILE A 54 5.18 -15.33 6.82
N GLN A 55 4.88 -14.40 7.72
CA GLN A 55 3.97 -14.62 8.85
C GLN A 55 2.58 -15.05 8.37
N GLU A 56 2.03 -14.34 7.39
CA GLU A 56 0.72 -14.61 6.83
C GLU A 56 0.65 -15.98 6.15
N ASP A 57 1.61 -16.30 5.28
CA ASP A 57 1.63 -17.59 4.59
C ASP A 57 1.91 -18.74 5.56
N THR A 58 2.68 -18.50 6.63
CA THR A 58 2.86 -19.46 7.72
C THR A 58 1.55 -19.70 8.47
N CYS A 59 0.77 -18.65 8.77
CA CYS A 59 -0.54 -18.85 9.42
C CYS A 59 -1.49 -19.63 8.50
N ARG A 60 -1.50 -19.35 7.19
CA ARG A 60 -2.28 -20.14 6.22
C ARG A 60 -1.90 -21.63 6.25
N ILE A 61 -0.61 -21.96 6.26
CA ILE A 61 -0.17 -23.36 6.38
C ILE A 61 -0.68 -23.98 7.68
N GLN A 62 -0.61 -23.25 8.80
CA GLN A 62 -1.10 -23.74 10.08
C GLN A 62 -2.61 -24.01 10.03
N GLU A 63 -3.40 -23.11 9.46
CA GLU A 63 -4.83 -23.30 9.25
C GLU A 63 -5.14 -24.54 8.40
N LEU A 64 -4.33 -24.82 7.38
CA LEU A 64 -4.48 -26.03 6.56
C LEU A 64 -4.14 -27.31 7.34
N LYS A 65 -3.13 -27.27 8.21
CA LYS A 65 -2.75 -28.39 9.07
C LYS A 65 -3.83 -28.67 10.12
N ASP A 66 -4.45 -27.62 10.65
CA ASP A 66 -5.50 -27.70 11.68
C ASP A 66 -6.85 -28.25 11.15
N LEU A 67 -6.98 -28.46 9.84
CA LEU A 67 -8.15 -29.09 9.22
C LEU A 67 -8.41 -30.54 9.70
N GLY A 68 -7.44 -31.19 10.34
CA GLY A 68 -7.58 -32.55 10.85
C GLY A 68 -7.51 -33.62 9.75
N GLU A 69 -8.24 -34.73 9.94
CA GLU A 69 -8.30 -35.84 9.00
C GLU A 69 -9.19 -35.52 7.79
N LEU A 70 -8.61 -35.63 6.59
CA LEU A 70 -9.28 -35.43 5.31
C LEU A 70 -9.28 -36.73 4.51
N SER A 71 -10.18 -36.87 3.53
CA SER A 71 -10.13 -38.04 2.62
C SER A 71 -8.82 -38.02 1.80
N PRO A 72 -8.32 -39.17 1.30
CA PRO A 72 -7.00 -39.25 0.66
C PRO A 72 -6.79 -38.26 -0.49
N HIS A 73 -7.83 -37.99 -1.27
CA HIS A 73 -7.77 -37.01 -2.36
C HIS A 73 -7.54 -35.58 -1.85
N TRP A 74 -8.29 -35.15 -0.84
CA TRP A 74 -8.18 -33.82 -0.24
C TRP A 74 -6.92 -33.65 0.60
N ASP A 75 -6.46 -34.72 1.23
CA ASP A 75 -5.20 -34.73 1.97
C ASP A 75 -3.99 -34.58 1.04
N ASN A 76 -4.00 -35.23 -0.13
CA ASN A 76 -2.98 -35.02 -1.15
C ASN A 76 -2.99 -33.57 -1.66
N LEU A 77 -4.16 -33.01 -1.94
CA LEU A 77 -4.29 -31.62 -2.37
C LEU A 77 -3.78 -30.65 -1.29
N ARG A 78 -4.12 -30.89 -0.02
CA ARG A 78 -3.58 -30.13 1.11
C ARG A 78 -2.07 -30.18 1.15
N LYS A 79 -1.46 -31.37 1.03
CA LYS A 79 0.00 -31.54 1.01
C LYS A 79 0.64 -30.78 -0.14
N ASP A 80 0.04 -30.81 -1.32
CA ASP A 80 0.52 -30.06 -2.49
C ASP A 80 0.46 -28.55 -2.26
N VAL A 81 -0.64 -28.04 -1.72
CA VAL A 81 -0.81 -26.61 -1.41
C VAL A 81 0.19 -26.16 -0.33
N ILE A 82 0.32 -26.92 0.76
CA ILE A 82 1.28 -26.66 1.83
C ILE A 82 2.71 -26.63 1.26
N SER A 83 3.08 -27.62 0.45
CA SER A 83 4.41 -27.69 -0.17
C SER A 83 4.72 -26.47 -1.04
N ARG A 84 3.72 -25.90 -1.74
CA ARG A 84 3.91 -24.68 -2.53
C ARG A 84 4.08 -23.44 -1.66
N TYR A 85 3.29 -23.30 -0.59
CA TYR A 85 3.48 -22.20 0.36
C TYR A 85 4.83 -22.30 1.08
N ASP A 86 5.24 -23.49 1.52
CA ASP A 86 6.56 -23.73 2.13
C ASP A 86 7.68 -23.26 1.20
N GLN A 87 7.57 -23.52 -0.11
CA GLN A 87 8.54 -23.06 -1.10
C GLN A 87 8.60 -21.52 -1.20
N ILE A 88 7.47 -20.82 -1.21
CA ILE A 88 7.43 -19.35 -1.25
C ILE A 88 7.97 -18.74 0.03
N ILE A 89 7.54 -19.28 1.19
CA ILE A 89 8.02 -18.85 2.50
C ILE A 89 9.54 -18.97 2.55
N LYS A 90 10.09 -20.09 2.06
CA LYS A 90 11.54 -20.29 1.97
C LYS A 90 12.19 -19.24 1.06
N GLU A 91 11.64 -18.96 -0.12
CA GLU A 91 12.18 -17.91 -1.00
C GLU A 91 12.16 -16.52 -0.36
N TYR A 92 11.13 -16.20 0.41
CA TYR A 92 11.03 -14.96 1.18
C TYR A 92 12.03 -14.92 2.34
N GLN A 93 12.19 -16.02 3.08
CA GLN A 93 13.19 -16.14 4.15
C GLN A 93 14.62 -15.99 3.60
N ASP A 94 14.93 -16.66 2.49
CA ASP A 94 16.23 -16.54 1.82
C ASP A 94 16.48 -15.10 1.37
N THR A 95 15.48 -14.45 0.76
CA THR A 95 15.58 -13.04 0.36
C THR A 95 15.81 -12.12 1.57
N LEU A 96 15.06 -12.31 2.65
CA LEU A 96 15.20 -11.51 3.87
C LEU A 96 16.59 -11.68 4.49
N ALA A 97 17.08 -12.90 4.60
CA ALA A 97 18.41 -13.21 5.13
C ALA A 97 19.53 -12.56 4.29
N GLU A 98 19.39 -12.54 2.96
CA GLU A 98 20.34 -11.82 2.09
C GLU A 98 20.27 -10.31 2.29
N LEU A 99 19.06 -9.73 2.44
CA LEU A 99 18.89 -8.30 2.70
C LEU A 99 19.45 -7.86 4.07
N GLU A 100 19.49 -8.74 5.06
CA GLU A 100 20.09 -8.49 6.38
C GLU A 100 21.62 -8.42 6.34
N LYS A 101 22.26 -9.14 5.42
CA LYS A 101 23.72 -9.14 5.25
C LYS A 101 24.26 -7.89 4.55
N LEU A 102 23.40 -7.07 3.93
CA LEU A 102 23.82 -5.93 3.13
C LEU A 102 24.31 -4.76 4.00
N THR A 103 25.58 -4.39 3.83
CA THR A 103 26.23 -3.22 4.45
C THR A 103 26.51 -2.09 3.45
N GLY A 104 25.90 -2.16 2.26
CA GLY A 104 26.15 -1.29 1.11
C GLY A 104 25.33 0.02 1.09
N PRO A 105 25.16 0.64 -0.09
CA PRO A 105 24.39 1.87 -0.24
C PRO A 105 22.93 1.67 0.18
N LEU A 106 22.28 2.74 0.67
CA LEU A 106 20.91 2.70 1.19
C LEU A 106 19.85 2.76 0.09
N PHE A 107 20.23 2.50 -1.16
CA PHE A 107 19.33 2.35 -2.31
C PHE A 107 19.82 1.22 -3.23
N LYS A 108 18.91 0.64 -4.03
CA LYS A 108 19.27 -0.34 -5.07
C LYS A 108 19.80 0.36 -6.33
N PRO A 109 21.07 0.18 -6.73
CA PRO A 109 21.62 0.79 -7.93
C PRO A 109 21.01 0.23 -9.22
N SER A 110 20.98 1.04 -10.27
CA SER A 110 20.41 0.66 -11.57
C SER A 110 21.12 -0.50 -12.29
N CYS A 111 22.40 -0.74 -12.01
CA CYS A 111 23.14 -1.89 -12.52
C CYS A 111 22.70 -3.21 -11.86
N SER A 112 22.21 -3.15 -10.62
CA SER A 112 21.72 -4.30 -9.86
C SER A 112 20.23 -4.60 -10.08
N LYS A 113 19.59 -3.96 -11.07
CA LYS A 113 18.14 -4.08 -11.30
C LYS A 113 17.64 -5.52 -11.44
N GLY A 114 18.41 -6.38 -12.10
CA GLY A 114 18.07 -7.79 -12.36
C GLY A 114 18.47 -8.78 -11.26
N GLN A 115 19.04 -8.33 -10.14
CA GLN A 115 19.45 -9.22 -9.05
C GLN A 115 18.23 -9.66 -8.23
N LYS A 116 17.97 -10.98 -8.17
CA LYS A 116 16.78 -11.57 -7.54
C LYS A 116 16.66 -11.23 -6.04
N TYR A 117 17.76 -11.28 -5.29
CA TYR A 117 17.74 -10.96 -3.85
C TYR A 117 17.40 -9.48 -3.53
N LEU A 118 17.42 -8.59 -4.53
CA LEU A 118 17.00 -7.19 -4.42
C LEU A 118 15.64 -6.92 -5.07
N GLU A 119 14.88 -7.95 -5.43
CA GLU A 119 13.64 -7.82 -6.21
C GLU A 119 12.57 -6.95 -5.52
N PHE A 120 12.49 -6.97 -4.18
CA PHE A 120 11.55 -6.16 -3.41
C PHE A 120 12.00 -4.71 -3.19
N ILE A 121 13.28 -4.41 -3.45
CA ILE A 121 13.89 -3.11 -3.16
C ILE A 121 13.66 -2.16 -4.36
N PRO A 122 13.13 -0.94 -4.13
CA PRO A 122 12.93 0.04 -5.20
C PRO A 122 14.27 0.51 -5.76
N ILE A 123 14.36 0.57 -7.10
CA ILE A 123 15.58 1.02 -7.78
C ILE A 123 15.73 2.54 -7.60
N ASN A 124 16.92 2.99 -7.19
CA ASN A 124 17.27 4.42 -7.12
C ASN A 124 16.27 5.30 -6.36
N LEU A 125 15.67 4.80 -5.28
CA LEU A 125 14.81 5.62 -4.41
C LEU A 125 15.62 6.73 -3.73
N HIS A 126 15.34 7.97 -4.11
CA HIS A 126 15.94 9.17 -3.54
C HIS A 126 14.89 10.25 -3.30
N THR A 127 15.16 11.10 -2.33
CA THR A 127 14.44 12.37 -2.16
C THR A 127 15.17 13.48 -2.88
N GLN A 128 14.41 14.45 -3.37
CA GLN A 128 14.90 15.63 -4.03
C GLN A 128 14.15 16.84 -3.48
N ARG A 129 14.87 17.77 -2.85
CA ARG A 129 14.33 19.02 -2.29
C ARG A 129 14.98 20.22 -2.96
N MET A 130 14.18 21.14 -3.46
CA MET A 130 14.62 22.47 -3.90
C MET A 130 14.09 23.52 -2.92
N ARG A 131 15.00 24.25 -2.27
CA ARG A 131 14.67 25.42 -1.43
C ARG A 131 15.05 26.68 -2.17
N VAL A 132 14.14 27.64 -2.25
CA VAL A 132 14.34 28.93 -2.91
C VAL A 132 14.25 30.04 -1.87
N MET A 133 15.29 30.88 -1.82
CA MET A 133 15.41 32.03 -0.91
C MET A 133 15.56 33.30 -1.74
N MET A 134 14.77 34.32 -1.43
CA MET A 134 14.83 35.64 -2.07
C MET A 134 15.65 36.59 -1.20
N PHE A 135 16.57 37.35 -1.80
CA PHE A 135 17.41 38.31 -1.06
C PHE A 135 16.71 39.66 -0.81
N ALA A 136 15.49 39.85 -1.33
CA ALA A 136 14.85 41.15 -1.45
C ALA A 136 14.02 41.57 -0.22
N ASP A 137 13.58 40.64 0.62
CA ASP A 137 12.73 40.93 1.78
C ASP A 137 13.19 40.12 3.00
N VAL A 138 13.53 40.83 4.09
CA VAL A 138 13.90 40.23 5.39
C VAL A 138 12.73 39.43 5.99
N SER A 139 11.51 39.60 5.44
CA SER A 139 10.28 38.87 5.81
C SER A 139 9.88 37.76 4.83
N SER A 140 10.62 37.51 3.73
CA SER A 140 10.18 36.50 2.75
C SER A 140 10.43 35.08 3.29
N THR A 141 9.35 34.30 3.38
CA THR A 141 9.40 32.89 3.77
C THR A 141 9.98 32.04 2.63
N ASP A 142 10.89 31.12 2.98
CA ASP A 142 11.48 30.21 2.02
C ASP A 142 10.44 29.30 1.36
N SER A 143 10.59 29.06 0.06
CA SER A 143 9.76 28.11 -0.67
C SER A 143 10.45 26.77 -0.79
N PHE A 144 9.72 25.68 -0.55
CA PHE A 144 10.23 24.32 -0.59
C PHE A 144 9.46 23.48 -1.62
N TYR A 145 10.19 22.79 -2.49
CA TYR A 145 9.64 21.89 -3.48
C TYR A 145 10.28 20.52 -3.37
N ASP A 146 9.46 19.54 -2.98
CA ASP A 146 9.88 18.15 -2.85
C ASP A 146 9.43 17.31 -4.03
N VAL A 147 10.27 16.35 -4.41
CA VAL A 147 9.98 15.26 -5.36
C VAL A 147 10.67 13.99 -4.85
N VAL A 148 9.97 12.86 -4.89
CA VAL A 148 10.58 11.55 -4.70
C VAL A 148 10.92 10.97 -6.06
N THR A 149 12.16 10.52 -6.26
CA THR A 149 12.55 9.85 -7.51
C THR A 149 12.72 8.37 -7.24
N VAL A 150 12.10 7.52 -8.07
CA VAL A 150 12.19 6.06 -7.93
C VAL A 150 12.08 5.39 -9.30
N GLY A 151 12.82 4.31 -9.52
CA GLY A 151 12.66 3.49 -10.72
C GLY A 151 11.23 2.95 -10.77
N ALA A 152 10.72 2.72 -11.98
CA ALA A 152 9.39 2.15 -12.14
C ALA A 152 9.28 0.84 -11.34
N PRO A 153 8.28 0.70 -10.46
CA PRO A 153 8.00 -0.55 -9.78
C PRO A 153 7.88 -1.69 -10.79
N ALA A 154 8.82 -2.63 -10.78
CA ALA A 154 8.89 -3.68 -11.80
C ALA A 154 9.72 -4.90 -11.34
N ALA A 155 9.31 -6.09 -11.75
CA ALA A 155 9.98 -7.36 -11.43
C ALA A 155 11.03 -7.72 -12.50
N HIS A 156 12.13 -6.96 -12.53
CA HIS A 156 13.18 -7.14 -13.55
C HIS A 156 13.82 -8.53 -13.59
N SER A 157 13.95 -9.21 -12.45
CA SER A 157 14.47 -10.58 -12.33
C SER A 157 13.59 -11.62 -13.02
N GLN A 158 12.28 -11.35 -13.14
CA GLN A 158 11.31 -12.23 -13.79
C GLN A 158 11.18 -11.95 -15.30
N GLY A 159 11.60 -10.78 -15.77
CA GLY A 159 11.55 -10.38 -17.18
C GLY A 159 10.14 -10.04 -17.70
N PHE A 160 10.07 -9.63 -18.97
CA PHE A 160 8.84 -9.10 -19.60
C PHE A 160 8.50 -9.72 -20.95
N LYS A 161 9.13 -10.86 -21.31
CA LYS A 161 8.88 -11.56 -22.59
C LYS A 161 7.39 -11.91 -22.81
N ASN A 162 6.66 -12.20 -21.73
CA ASN A 162 5.25 -12.56 -21.76
C ASN A 162 4.32 -11.41 -21.33
N GLY A 163 4.82 -10.17 -21.31
CA GLY A 163 4.17 -9.03 -20.67
C GLY A 163 4.52 -8.89 -19.19
N GLY A 164 3.97 -7.85 -18.58
CA GLY A 164 4.00 -7.58 -17.15
C GLY A 164 2.71 -7.97 -16.43
N LEU A 165 2.62 -7.57 -15.17
CA LEU A 165 1.67 -8.09 -14.20
C LEU A 165 0.20 -7.91 -14.63
N GLN A 166 -0.19 -6.73 -15.13
CA GLN A 166 -1.57 -6.49 -15.56
C GLN A 166 -2.03 -7.51 -16.62
N LYS A 167 -1.21 -7.73 -17.65
CA LYS A 167 -1.52 -8.67 -18.73
C LYS A 167 -1.50 -10.11 -18.25
N LEU A 168 -0.53 -10.46 -17.41
CA LEU A 168 -0.40 -11.80 -16.85
C LEU A 168 -1.59 -12.15 -15.93
N LEU A 169 -2.05 -11.22 -15.09
CA LEU A 169 -3.26 -11.38 -14.26
C LEU A 169 -4.50 -11.54 -15.13
N SER A 170 -4.69 -10.69 -16.13
CA SER A 170 -5.83 -10.79 -17.06
C SER A 170 -5.88 -12.14 -17.77
N LYS A 171 -4.72 -12.64 -18.22
CA LYS A 171 -4.58 -13.96 -18.84
C LYS A 171 -4.91 -15.06 -17.83
N TYR A 172 -4.33 -15.02 -16.64
CA TYR A 172 -4.57 -16.00 -15.58
C TYR A 172 -6.05 -16.08 -15.18
N GLU A 173 -6.73 -14.94 -15.03
CA GLU A 173 -8.16 -14.90 -14.73
C GLU A 173 -9.02 -15.49 -15.85
N SER A 174 -8.65 -15.25 -17.11
CA SER A 174 -9.35 -15.85 -18.26
C SER A 174 -9.18 -17.37 -18.33
N GLU A 175 -7.99 -17.88 -18.00
CA GLU A 175 -7.67 -19.32 -17.95
C GLU A 175 -8.35 -19.99 -16.74
N LYS A 176 -8.41 -19.32 -15.58
CA LYS A 176 -9.13 -19.81 -14.40
C LYS A 176 -10.62 -20.01 -14.70
N LYS A 177 -11.24 -19.10 -15.46
CA LYS A 177 -12.64 -19.22 -15.91
C LYS A 177 -12.85 -20.42 -16.86
N SER A 178 -11.87 -20.76 -17.70
CA SER A 178 -12.00 -21.86 -18.67
C SER A 178 -11.75 -23.24 -18.04
N HIS A 179 -10.83 -23.36 -17.07
CA HIS A 179 -10.52 -24.60 -16.35
C HIS A 179 -11.58 -25.03 -15.33
N SER A 180 -12.51 -24.13 -14.99
CA SER A 180 -13.65 -24.41 -14.11
C SER A 180 -14.59 -25.52 -14.64
N THR A 181 -14.43 -25.96 -15.89
CA THR A 181 -15.21 -27.07 -16.46
C THR A 181 -14.66 -28.45 -16.11
N ALA A 182 -13.39 -28.59 -15.77
CA ALA A 182 -12.78 -29.87 -15.36
C ALA A 182 -12.85 -30.12 -13.83
N TYR A 183 -12.91 -29.06 -13.02
CA TYR A 183 -13.12 -29.11 -11.56
C TYR A 183 -14.58 -28.77 -11.17
N GLN A 184 -15.53 -29.29 -11.95
CA GLN A 184 -16.98 -29.03 -11.79
C GLN A 184 -17.55 -29.50 -10.45
N CYS A 185 -16.78 -30.24 -9.66
CA CYS A 185 -17.10 -30.49 -8.26
C CYS A 185 -16.62 -29.29 -7.42
N ILE A 186 -17.52 -28.32 -7.22
CA ILE A 186 -17.54 -27.36 -6.12
C ILE A 186 -16.72 -26.05 -6.34
N TYR A 187 -16.97 -25.24 -7.38
CA TYR A 187 -16.44 -23.86 -7.40
C TYR A 187 -17.27 -22.95 -6.48
N TYR A 188 -16.64 -22.28 -5.52
CA TYR A 188 -17.28 -21.24 -4.70
C TYR A 188 -17.01 -19.84 -5.27
N PRO A 189 -18.06 -19.02 -5.51
CA PRO A 189 -17.89 -17.63 -5.88
C PRO A 189 -17.13 -16.82 -4.81
N PRO A 190 -16.38 -15.77 -5.21
CA PRO A 190 -15.68 -14.87 -4.27
C PRO A 190 -16.59 -14.27 -3.18
N GLU A 191 -17.87 -14.07 -3.49
CA GLU A 191 -18.88 -13.59 -2.53
C GLU A 191 -19.15 -14.60 -1.41
N GLN A 192 -19.10 -15.90 -1.73
CA GLN A 192 -19.29 -16.96 -0.75
C GLN A 192 -18.01 -17.21 0.07
N THR A 193 -16.83 -17.04 -0.52
CA THR A 193 -15.56 -17.07 0.24
C THR A 193 -15.45 -15.87 1.18
N ALA A 194 -15.83 -14.66 0.74
CA ALA A 194 -15.91 -13.46 1.60
C ALA A 194 -16.89 -13.65 2.76
N LYS A 195 -18.06 -14.22 2.49
CA LYS A 195 -19.07 -14.54 3.53
C LYS A 195 -18.57 -15.61 4.50
N ALA A 196 -17.83 -16.62 4.02
CA ALA A 196 -17.20 -17.63 4.87
C ALA A 196 -16.16 -16.99 5.81
N ARG A 197 -15.31 -16.08 5.29
CA ARG A 197 -14.36 -15.29 6.09
C ARG A 197 -15.06 -14.41 7.14
N GLU A 198 -16.17 -13.77 6.78
CA GLU A 198 -16.99 -12.97 7.71
C GLU A 198 -17.53 -13.83 8.87
N ILE A 199 -18.10 -14.99 8.56
CA ILE A 199 -18.62 -15.92 9.57
C ILE A 199 -17.50 -16.34 10.53
N LEU A 200 -16.32 -16.61 9.99
CA LEU A 200 -15.16 -17.04 10.77
C LEU A 200 -14.62 -15.95 11.72
N CYS A 201 -14.56 -14.70 11.24
CA CYS A 201 -14.20 -13.55 12.06
C CYS A 201 -15.18 -13.39 13.24
N VAL A 202 -16.48 -13.45 12.95
CA VAL A 202 -17.54 -13.32 13.96
C VAL A 202 -17.47 -14.45 15.00
N VAL A 203 -17.28 -15.69 14.57
CA VAL A 203 -17.16 -16.85 15.46
C VAL A 203 -15.93 -16.72 16.36
N SER A 204 -14.78 -16.28 15.81
CA SER A 204 -13.53 -16.13 16.55
C SER A 204 -13.58 -14.98 17.56
N GLN A 205 -14.35 -13.92 17.28
CA GLN A 205 -14.60 -12.84 18.22
C GLN A 205 -15.59 -13.25 19.32
N LEU A 206 -16.68 -13.95 18.98
CA LEU A 206 -17.73 -14.31 19.93
C LEU A 206 -17.31 -15.41 20.90
N GLN A 207 -16.50 -16.38 20.49
CA GLN A 207 -16.05 -17.50 21.33
C GLN A 207 -15.46 -17.05 22.68
N PRO A 208 -14.42 -16.18 22.74
CA PRO A 208 -13.84 -15.74 24.01
C PRO A 208 -14.82 -14.90 24.85
N HIS A 209 -15.68 -14.11 24.22
CA HIS A 209 -16.70 -13.31 24.92
C HIS A 209 -17.76 -14.19 25.59
N ILE A 210 -18.27 -15.21 24.89
CA ILE A 210 -19.24 -16.16 25.45
C ILE A 210 -18.59 -16.93 26.60
N SER A 211 -17.32 -17.36 26.44
CA SER A 211 -16.57 -18.06 27.49
C SER A 211 -16.39 -17.20 28.75
N ALA A 212 -16.03 -15.92 28.59
CA ALA A 212 -15.87 -14.96 29.69
C ALA A 212 -17.21 -14.66 30.40
N LEU A 213 -18.30 -14.49 29.65
CA LEU A 213 -19.64 -14.31 30.21
C LEU A 213 -20.11 -15.56 30.97
N ALA A 214 -19.77 -16.76 30.49
CA ALA A 214 -20.07 -18.00 31.19
C ALA A 214 -19.28 -18.12 32.52
N ASP A 215 -18.02 -17.69 32.53
CA ASP A 215 -17.21 -17.65 33.75
C ASP A 215 -17.72 -16.58 34.74
N GLN A 216 -18.17 -15.42 34.24
CA GLN A 216 -18.83 -14.39 35.04
C GLN A 216 -20.16 -14.87 35.62
N LEU A 217 -20.92 -15.69 34.88
CA LEU A 217 -22.17 -16.28 35.37
C LEU A 217 -21.91 -17.16 36.59
N LEU A 218 -20.86 -18.00 36.55
CA LEU A 218 -20.47 -18.84 37.69
C LEU A 218 -20.02 -18.02 38.89
N GLN A 219 -19.24 -16.95 38.69
CA GLN A 219 -18.79 -16.06 39.76
C GLN A 219 -19.93 -15.26 40.39
N THR A 220 -20.84 -14.73 39.57
CA THR A 220 -21.96 -13.88 40.01
C THR A 220 -22.98 -14.69 40.78
N ALA A 221 -23.20 -15.93 40.36
CA ALA A 221 -24.03 -16.84 41.11
C ALA A 221 -23.47 -16.98 42.55
N GLN A 222 -22.13 -16.94 42.78
CA GLN A 222 -21.49 -17.41 44.03
C GLN A 222 -21.77 -16.42 45.15
N GLN A 223 -22.01 -15.18 44.74
CA GLN A 223 -22.31 -14.04 45.56
C GLN A 223 -23.83 -13.94 45.87
N SER A 224 -24.66 -14.89 45.40
CA SER A 224 -26.10 -15.02 45.68
C SER A 224 -26.94 -13.77 45.36
N SER A 225 -26.53 -12.98 44.37
CA SER A 225 -27.20 -11.73 43.98
C SER A 225 -28.09 -11.92 42.74
N SER A 226 -29.38 -11.60 42.84
CA SER A 226 -30.40 -11.96 41.83
C SER A 226 -30.44 -11.05 40.60
N GLN A 227 -30.14 -9.75 40.75
CA GLN A 227 -30.19 -8.78 39.66
C GLN A 227 -28.99 -8.91 38.68
N PRO A 228 -27.73 -8.95 39.14
CA PRO A 228 -26.58 -9.08 38.25
C PRO A 228 -26.55 -10.41 37.50
N LEU A 229 -27.09 -11.48 38.09
CA LEU A 229 -27.23 -12.79 37.44
C LEU A 229 -28.13 -12.73 36.20
N ARG A 230 -29.25 -12.01 36.30
CA ARG A 230 -30.19 -11.80 35.18
C ARG A 230 -29.56 -10.99 34.06
N ASP A 231 -28.75 -9.99 34.40
CA ASP A 231 -28.07 -9.14 33.43
C ASP A 231 -26.99 -9.93 32.65
N VAL A 232 -26.21 -10.77 33.33
CA VAL A 232 -25.21 -11.65 32.69
C VAL A 232 -25.89 -12.70 31.81
N LEU A 233 -26.98 -13.32 32.25
CA LEU A 233 -27.76 -14.29 31.46
C LEU A 233 -28.31 -13.68 30.17
N LYS A 234 -28.89 -12.47 30.26
CA LYS A 234 -29.42 -11.76 29.10
C LYS A 234 -28.30 -11.42 28.10
N SER A 235 -27.15 -10.96 28.58
CA SER A 235 -25.98 -10.69 27.76
C SER A 235 -25.44 -11.95 27.07
N LEU A 236 -25.42 -13.09 27.79
CA LEU A 236 -25.03 -14.39 27.24
C LEU A 236 -25.98 -14.84 26.11
N GLU A 237 -27.30 -14.68 26.29
CA GLU A 237 -28.31 -15.00 25.28
C GLU A 237 -28.14 -14.11 24.02
N GLU A 238 -27.99 -12.80 24.21
CA GLU A 238 -27.80 -11.82 23.13
C GLU A 238 -26.54 -12.11 22.29
N LYS A 239 -25.47 -12.60 22.92
CA LYS A 239 -24.20 -12.93 22.23
C LYS A 239 -24.17 -14.33 21.61
N THR A 240 -24.94 -15.28 22.15
CA THR A 240 -24.93 -16.68 21.66
C THR A 240 -25.83 -16.87 20.44
N ARG A 241 -26.96 -16.14 20.35
CA ARG A 241 -27.91 -16.22 19.22
C ARG A 241 -27.27 -15.88 17.84
N PRO A 242 -26.45 -14.83 17.68
CA PRO A 242 -25.76 -14.55 16.42
C PRO A 242 -24.75 -15.63 16.01
N CYS A 243 -24.07 -16.26 16.98
CA CYS A 243 -23.12 -17.34 16.74
C CYS A 243 -23.81 -18.57 16.11
N LEU A 244 -24.97 -18.98 16.64
CA LEU A 244 -25.79 -20.06 16.11
C LEU A 244 -26.38 -19.74 14.73
N PHE A 245 -26.95 -18.54 14.58
CA PHE A 245 -27.61 -18.15 13.34
C PHE A 245 -26.62 -18.11 12.16
N LYS A 246 -25.43 -17.53 12.36
CA LYS A 246 -24.40 -17.45 11.31
C LYS A 246 -23.74 -18.81 11.02
N THR A 247 -23.62 -19.70 11.99
CA THR A 247 -23.05 -21.05 11.79
C THR A 247 -24.04 -22.01 11.13
N SER A 248 -25.35 -21.86 11.37
CA SER A 248 -26.40 -22.61 10.68
C SER A 248 -26.44 -22.34 9.16
N ALA A 249 -26.00 -21.15 8.72
CA ALA A 249 -25.90 -20.78 7.31
C ALA A 249 -24.85 -21.60 6.54
N LEU A 250 -23.86 -22.19 7.24
CA LEU A 250 -22.87 -23.10 6.64
C LEU A 250 -23.46 -24.50 6.32
N ASN A 251 -24.64 -24.84 6.84
CA ASN A 251 -25.26 -26.16 6.65
C ASN A 251 -26.24 -26.26 5.46
N LYS A 252 -26.43 -25.19 4.67
CA LYS A 252 -27.33 -25.29 3.50
C LYS A 252 -26.72 -26.22 2.43
N PRO A 253 -27.45 -27.24 1.93
CA PRO A 253 -26.91 -28.26 1.03
C PRO A 253 -26.43 -27.73 -0.34
N GLN A 254 -26.74 -26.48 -0.69
CA GLN A 254 -26.23 -25.81 -1.89
C GLN A 254 -24.89 -25.06 -1.65
N ALA A 255 -24.49 -24.82 -0.40
CA ALA A 255 -23.30 -24.05 -0.03
C ALA A 255 -22.11 -24.92 0.39
N LEU A 256 -22.32 -26.22 0.63
CA LEU A 256 -21.30 -27.19 1.01
C LEU A 256 -21.83 -28.57 0.62
N ASN A 257 -21.47 -29.06 -0.58
CA ASN A 257 -21.75 -30.45 -0.97
C ASN A 257 -20.77 -31.38 -0.22
N THR A 258 -20.89 -31.42 1.11
CA THR A 258 -20.01 -32.08 2.08
C THR A 258 -20.27 -33.57 2.22
N ASN A 259 -21.11 -34.16 1.38
CA ASN A 259 -21.44 -35.59 1.43
C ASN A 259 -20.21 -36.51 1.24
N HIS A 260 -19.06 -35.97 0.83
CA HIS A 260 -17.79 -36.70 0.70
C HIS A 260 -16.73 -36.40 1.78
N LEU A 261 -17.02 -35.53 2.77
CA LEU A 261 -16.04 -35.10 3.79
C LEU A 261 -16.53 -35.27 5.24
N CYS A 262 -17.79 -35.67 5.44
CA CYS A 262 -18.40 -35.64 6.76
C CYS A 262 -19.34 -36.84 6.94
N THR A 263 -18.94 -37.79 7.79
CA THR A 263 -19.78 -38.90 8.23
C THR A 263 -21.03 -38.38 8.97
N SER A 264 -22.10 -39.19 9.00
CA SER A 264 -23.47 -38.91 9.50
C SER A 264 -23.62 -38.31 10.91
N ARG A 265 -22.53 -38.16 11.68
CA ARG A 265 -22.50 -37.53 13.02
C ARG A 265 -22.77 -36.01 13.02
N ASN A 266 -22.77 -35.39 11.84
CA ASN A 266 -22.67 -33.94 11.68
C ASN A 266 -23.99 -33.17 11.84
N GLN A 267 -25.15 -33.73 11.49
CA GLN A 267 -26.46 -33.12 11.73
C GLN A 267 -26.84 -33.16 13.23
N VAL A 268 -26.31 -34.15 13.94
CA VAL A 268 -26.66 -34.46 15.34
C VAL A 268 -26.11 -33.39 16.29
N THR A 269 -24.89 -32.89 16.08
CA THR A 269 -24.23 -31.95 17.01
C THR A 269 -24.87 -30.56 17.06
N LEU A 270 -25.36 -30.04 15.92
CA LEU A 270 -26.00 -28.71 15.85
C LEU A 270 -27.42 -28.72 16.43
N ASN A 271 -28.18 -29.79 16.18
CA ASN A 271 -29.48 -30.01 16.82
C ASN A 271 -29.32 -30.22 18.34
N VAL A 272 -28.25 -30.92 18.76
CA VAL A 272 -27.91 -31.06 20.19
C VAL A 272 -27.56 -29.70 20.79
N LEU A 273 -26.80 -28.83 20.12
CA LEU A 273 -26.51 -27.48 20.59
C LEU A 273 -27.76 -26.61 20.75
N GLU A 274 -28.61 -26.58 19.72
CA GLU A 274 -29.83 -25.79 19.70
C GLU A 274 -30.77 -26.24 20.82
N ASN A 275 -30.90 -27.56 21.03
CA ASN A 275 -31.67 -28.13 22.13
C ASN A 275 -31.02 -27.89 23.51
N THR A 276 -29.68 -27.99 23.64
CA THR A 276 -28.98 -27.82 24.93
C THR A 276 -28.99 -26.36 25.37
N LEU A 277 -28.89 -25.41 24.44
CA LEU A 277 -29.01 -23.98 24.71
C LEU A 277 -30.45 -23.55 24.98
N LEU A 278 -31.43 -24.10 24.24
CA LEU A 278 -32.83 -23.86 24.53
C LEU A 278 -33.19 -24.43 25.91
N GLU A 279 -32.75 -25.65 26.23
CA GLU A 279 -32.94 -26.27 27.55
C GLU A 279 -32.23 -25.47 28.64
N SER A 280 -30.98 -25.03 28.43
CA SER A 280 -30.25 -24.22 29.42
C SER A 280 -30.93 -22.87 29.65
N CYS A 281 -31.33 -22.15 28.59
CA CYS A 281 -32.03 -20.87 28.69
C CYS A 281 -33.44 -21.01 29.27
N ILE A 282 -34.15 -22.10 28.97
CA ILE A 282 -35.45 -22.43 29.55
C ILE A 282 -35.28 -22.72 31.05
N ILE A 283 -34.39 -23.64 31.43
CA ILE A 283 -34.11 -23.96 32.83
C ILE A 283 -33.72 -22.70 33.61
N LEU A 284 -32.88 -21.82 33.05
CA LEU A 284 -32.43 -20.58 33.68
C LEU A 284 -33.50 -19.46 33.72
N SER A 285 -34.50 -19.48 32.84
CA SER A 285 -35.62 -18.51 32.83
C SER A 285 -36.77 -18.90 33.77
N TYR A 286 -36.85 -20.18 34.16
CA TYR A 286 -37.81 -20.68 35.16
C TYR A 286 -37.31 -20.60 36.61
N PHE A 287 -36.08 -20.13 36.88
CA PHE A 287 -35.56 -20.00 38.25
C PHE A 287 -36.29 -18.87 39.03
N PRO A 288 -37.01 -19.20 40.12
CA PRO A 288 -37.69 -18.20 40.95
C PRO A 288 -36.67 -17.38 41.76
N PRO A 289 -36.91 -16.07 41.97
CA PRO A 289 -35.99 -15.22 42.74
C PRO A 289 -36.03 -15.44 44.26
N GLU A 290 -36.87 -16.34 44.78
CA GLU A 290 -37.09 -16.51 46.22
C GLU A 290 -37.16 -18.01 46.57
N LEU A 291 -36.02 -18.63 46.87
CA LEU A 291 -35.99 -19.94 47.51
C LEU A 291 -35.02 -19.93 48.71
N PRO A 292 -35.40 -20.50 49.87
CA PRO A 292 -34.58 -20.47 51.07
C PRO A 292 -33.25 -21.21 50.89
N VAL A 293 -32.21 -20.65 51.48
CA VAL A 293 -30.84 -21.16 51.56
C VAL A 293 -30.80 -22.47 52.36
N ALA A 294 -31.27 -23.58 51.79
CA ALA A 294 -31.20 -24.90 52.42
C ALA A 294 -31.39 -26.05 51.40
N THR A 295 -30.61 -26.08 50.32
CA THR A 295 -30.12 -27.32 49.68
C THR A 295 -29.03 -26.97 48.67
N VAL A 296 -27.80 -27.30 49.03
CA VAL A 296 -26.59 -27.20 48.20
C VAL A 296 -26.66 -28.29 47.12
N VAL A 297 -27.11 -27.98 45.90
CA VAL A 297 -26.87 -28.86 44.69
C VAL A 297 -26.95 -28.09 43.35
N TRP A 298 -27.75 -27.01 43.24
CA TRP A 298 -27.96 -26.29 41.95
C TRP A 298 -26.67 -25.69 41.35
N TRP A 299 -25.68 -25.50 42.21
CA TRP A 299 -24.36 -25.01 41.87
C TRP A 299 -23.57 -25.91 40.95
N ASP A 300 -23.56 -27.20 41.29
CA ASP A 300 -22.86 -28.21 40.53
C ASP A 300 -23.58 -28.43 39.19
N GLU A 301 -24.91 -28.35 39.17
CA GLU A 301 -25.72 -28.44 37.95
C GLU A 301 -25.46 -27.24 37.00
N LEU A 302 -25.43 -26.01 37.52
CA LEU A 302 -25.09 -24.82 36.74
C LEU A 302 -23.66 -24.89 36.20
N ALA A 303 -22.70 -25.36 37.00
CA ALA A 303 -21.32 -25.55 36.58
C ALA A 303 -21.20 -26.58 35.43
N VAL A 304 -21.96 -27.67 35.50
CA VAL A 304 -22.04 -28.69 34.43
C VAL A 304 -22.64 -28.12 33.15
N LEU A 305 -23.70 -27.30 33.25
CA LEU A 305 -24.32 -26.63 32.10
C LEU A 305 -23.38 -25.59 31.48
N VAL A 306 -22.72 -24.76 32.29
CA VAL A 306 -21.76 -23.77 31.82
C VAL A 306 -20.57 -24.44 31.13
N GLN A 307 -20.06 -25.55 31.67
CA GLN A 307 -18.98 -26.28 30.99
C GLN A 307 -19.45 -26.99 29.71
N SER A 308 -20.68 -27.50 29.70
CA SER A 308 -21.27 -28.06 28.48
C SER A 308 -21.44 -26.99 27.41
N LEU A 309 -21.87 -25.78 27.78
CA LEU A 309 -21.97 -24.63 26.89
C LEU A 309 -20.59 -24.20 26.35
N LYS A 310 -19.59 -24.04 27.23
CA LYS A 310 -18.21 -23.68 26.82
C LYS A 310 -17.64 -24.71 25.85
N LYS A 311 -17.86 -26.00 26.11
CA LYS A 311 -17.45 -27.08 25.22
C LYS A 311 -18.19 -27.04 23.88
N CYS A 312 -19.51 -26.84 23.88
CA CYS A 312 -20.32 -26.69 22.68
C CYS A 312 -19.86 -25.52 21.81
N VAL A 313 -19.67 -24.33 22.40
CA VAL A 313 -19.23 -23.13 21.70
C VAL A 313 -17.83 -23.34 21.12
N ALA A 314 -16.93 -24.01 21.84
CA ALA A 314 -15.62 -24.39 21.33
C ALA A 314 -15.71 -25.37 20.15
N GLU A 315 -16.58 -26.39 20.21
CA GLU A 315 -16.80 -27.36 19.13
C GLU A 315 -17.40 -26.71 17.88
N VAL A 316 -18.40 -25.83 18.02
CA VAL A 316 -18.98 -25.08 16.90
C VAL A 316 -17.97 -24.13 16.30
N ALA A 317 -17.20 -23.43 17.13
CA ALA A 317 -16.16 -22.52 16.64
C ALA A 317 -15.08 -23.28 15.88
N GLU A 318 -14.68 -24.45 16.39
CA GLU A 318 -13.73 -25.36 15.73
C GLU A 318 -14.26 -25.89 14.41
N ARG A 319 -15.55 -26.19 14.34
CA ARG A 319 -16.17 -26.70 13.12
C ARG A 319 -16.41 -25.64 12.06
N ALA A 320 -16.77 -24.43 12.48
CA ALA A 320 -16.83 -23.27 11.59
C ALA A 320 -15.43 -22.93 11.05
N ARG A 321 -14.39 -22.97 11.91
CA ARG A 321 -12.97 -22.90 11.50
C ARG A 321 -12.66 -23.92 10.42
N ARG A 322 -12.93 -25.22 10.66
CA ARG A 322 -12.66 -26.29 9.69
C ARG A 322 -13.41 -26.11 8.36
N SER A 323 -14.69 -25.73 8.41
CA SER A 323 -15.53 -25.59 7.21
C SER A 323 -15.11 -24.42 6.34
N VAL A 324 -14.74 -23.29 6.96
CA VAL A 324 -14.23 -22.12 6.25
C VAL A 324 -12.80 -22.36 5.77
N SER A 325 -11.92 -22.93 6.59
CA SER A 325 -10.56 -23.33 6.18
C SER A 325 -10.56 -24.31 5.01
N PHE A 326 -11.60 -25.14 4.85
CA PHE A 326 -11.78 -25.99 3.67
C PHE A 326 -12.11 -25.19 2.40
N VAL A 327 -12.99 -24.21 2.49
CA VAL A 327 -13.29 -23.27 1.39
C VAL A 327 -12.03 -22.47 1.02
N LEU A 328 -11.24 -22.07 2.01
CA LEU A 328 -9.96 -21.38 1.83
C LEU A 328 -8.88 -22.31 1.23
N LEU A 329 -8.82 -23.58 1.64
CA LEU A 329 -7.94 -24.59 1.03
C LEU A 329 -8.27 -24.79 -0.44
N GLN A 330 -9.56 -24.75 -0.80
CA GLN A 330 -9.99 -24.90 -2.18
C GLN A 330 -9.62 -23.67 -3.02
N GLU A 331 -9.78 -22.47 -2.46
CA GLU A 331 -9.27 -21.24 -3.07
C GLU A 331 -7.76 -21.31 -3.31
N ALA A 332 -7.00 -21.78 -2.31
CA ALA A 332 -5.56 -21.98 -2.39
C ALA A 332 -5.15 -23.11 -3.35
N ALA A 333 -5.96 -24.16 -3.48
CA ALA A 333 -5.76 -25.24 -4.44
C ALA A 333 -5.98 -24.78 -5.89
N CYS A 334 -6.91 -23.85 -6.10
CA CYS A 334 -7.10 -23.18 -7.38
C CYS A 334 -5.94 -22.22 -7.72
N SER A 335 -5.12 -21.82 -6.75
CA SER A 335 -3.86 -21.14 -6.99
C SER A 335 -2.85 -22.12 -7.57
N THR A 336 -2.84 -22.23 -8.89
CA THR A 336 -1.81 -22.96 -9.63
C THR A 336 -0.43 -22.40 -9.31
N ALA A 337 0.65 -23.16 -9.58
CA ALA A 337 2.02 -22.66 -9.42
C ALA A 337 2.23 -21.29 -10.12
N GLN A 338 1.54 -21.06 -11.23
CA GLN A 338 1.52 -19.78 -11.94
C GLN A 338 0.87 -18.66 -11.12
N GLY A 339 -0.25 -18.91 -10.43
CA GLY A 339 -0.90 -17.91 -9.57
C GLY A 339 0.00 -17.43 -8.43
N LEU A 340 0.74 -18.35 -7.82
CA LEU A 340 1.70 -18.04 -6.76
C LEU A 340 2.91 -17.23 -7.27
N GLN A 341 3.42 -17.52 -8.47
CA GLN A 341 4.46 -16.69 -9.10
C GLN A 341 3.96 -15.26 -9.40
N LEU A 342 2.70 -15.13 -9.84
CA LEU A 342 2.08 -13.81 -10.04
C LEU A 342 1.90 -13.05 -8.73
N GLN A 343 1.57 -13.75 -7.64
CA GLN A 343 1.51 -13.18 -6.30
C GLN A 343 2.89 -12.66 -5.86
N GLN A 344 3.95 -13.45 -6.01
CA GLN A 344 5.32 -12.98 -5.72
C GLN A 344 5.71 -11.74 -6.55
N ARG A 345 5.34 -11.71 -7.84
CA ARG A 345 5.55 -10.54 -8.71
C ARG A 345 4.80 -9.31 -8.20
N ARG A 346 3.53 -9.48 -7.81
CA ARG A 346 2.70 -8.42 -7.24
C ARG A 346 3.25 -7.89 -5.92
N ASP A 347 3.65 -8.79 -5.02
CA ASP A 347 4.24 -8.45 -3.73
C ASP A 347 5.53 -7.63 -3.88
N ALA A 348 6.39 -8.00 -4.84
CA ALA A 348 7.62 -7.28 -5.13
C ALA A 348 7.37 -5.87 -5.67
N VAL A 349 6.48 -5.74 -6.66
CA VAL A 349 6.15 -4.45 -7.27
C VAL A 349 5.42 -3.55 -6.27
N PHE A 350 4.50 -4.09 -5.48
CA PHE A 350 3.82 -3.37 -4.41
C PHE A 350 4.81 -2.88 -3.34
N SER A 351 5.78 -3.72 -2.92
CA SER A 351 6.83 -3.34 -1.98
C SER A 351 7.65 -2.13 -2.47
N GLN A 352 8.06 -2.15 -3.75
CA GLN A 352 8.78 -1.04 -4.36
C GLN A 352 7.94 0.25 -4.37
N ALA A 353 6.65 0.15 -4.70
CA ALA A 353 5.73 1.28 -4.75
C ALA A 353 5.44 1.84 -3.34
N LEU A 354 5.22 0.98 -2.34
CA LEU A 354 4.94 1.37 -0.96
C LEU A 354 6.13 2.10 -0.33
N ALA A 355 7.34 1.61 -0.54
CA ALA A 355 8.55 2.28 -0.05
C ALA A 355 8.68 3.72 -0.60
N ALA A 356 8.35 3.91 -1.89
CA ALA A 356 8.34 5.24 -2.50
C ALA A 356 7.23 6.15 -1.94
N LEU A 357 6.01 5.60 -1.77
CA LEU A 357 4.88 6.33 -1.20
C LEU A 357 5.16 6.75 0.26
N ALA A 358 5.65 5.83 1.09
CA ALA A 358 5.98 6.09 2.49
C ALA A 358 7.08 7.15 2.62
N CYS A 359 8.09 7.12 1.75
CA CYS A 359 9.10 8.17 1.64
C CYS A 359 8.48 9.53 1.32
N GLY A 360 7.60 9.60 0.32
CA GLY A 360 6.91 10.84 -0.05
C GLY A 360 5.96 11.36 1.03
N PHE A 361 5.25 10.47 1.71
CA PHE A 361 4.37 10.81 2.81
C PHE A 361 5.16 11.38 3.99
N ALA A 362 6.25 10.72 4.40
CA ALA A 362 7.12 11.23 5.45
C ALA A 362 7.65 12.63 5.08
N MET A 363 8.20 12.80 3.87
CA MET A 363 8.67 14.11 3.38
C MET A 363 7.60 15.19 3.49
N ARG A 364 6.38 14.92 3.00
CA ARG A 364 5.29 15.89 2.98
C ARG A 364 4.75 16.19 4.37
N LEU A 365 4.65 15.18 5.23
CA LEU A 365 4.23 15.35 6.63
C LEU A 365 5.21 16.26 7.37
N TYR A 366 6.52 15.94 7.35
CA TYR A 366 7.54 16.75 8.02
C TYR A 366 7.61 18.18 7.48
N ALA A 367 7.37 18.39 6.19
CA ALA A 367 7.29 19.72 5.60
C ALA A 367 6.03 20.51 5.99
N GLY A 368 4.95 19.84 6.38
CA GLY A 368 3.65 20.43 6.66
C GLY A 368 3.26 20.49 8.13
N LEU A 369 4.15 20.12 9.07
CA LEU A 369 3.81 20.06 10.51
C LEU A 369 3.37 21.41 11.10
N GLU A 370 3.83 22.52 10.54
CA GLU A 370 3.48 23.87 10.99
C GLU A 370 2.28 24.46 10.21
N ASP A 371 1.87 23.82 9.13
CA ASP A 371 0.80 24.28 8.25
C ASP A 371 -0.55 23.71 8.70
N LYS A 372 -1.33 24.55 9.39
CA LYS A 372 -2.67 24.19 9.89
C LYS A 372 -3.64 23.84 8.77
N GLY A 373 -3.53 24.46 7.60
CA GLY A 373 -4.37 24.17 6.44
C GLY A 373 -4.08 22.78 5.90
N PHE A 374 -2.80 22.45 5.74
CA PHE A 374 -2.35 21.11 5.38
C PHE A 374 -2.82 20.06 6.38
N LEU A 375 -2.62 20.27 7.68
CA LEU A 375 -3.03 19.30 8.70
C LEU A 375 -4.55 19.09 8.70
N ARG A 376 -5.33 20.14 8.43
CA ARG A 376 -6.79 20.06 8.25
C ARG A 376 -7.16 19.19 7.05
N GLN A 377 -6.55 19.44 5.89
CA GLN A 377 -6.76 18.62 4.70
C GLN A 377 -6.39 17.15 4.97
N LEU A 378 -5.22 16.92 5.58
CA LEU A 378 -4.66 15.60 5.81
C LEU A 378 -5.61 14.69 6.60
N HIS A 379 -6.20 15.20 7.69
CA HIS A 379 -7.11 14.40 8.50
C HIS A 379 -8.56 14.41 7.99
N ALA A 380 -8.99 15.42 7.23
CA ALA A 380 -10.36 15.49 6.71
C ALA A 380 -10.58 14.58 5.49
N ILE A 381 -9.66 14.63 4.52
CA ILE A 381 -9.79 13.91 3.24
C ILE A 381 -8.57 13.04 2.91
N GLY A 382 -7.38 13.40 3.39
CA GLY A 382 -6.13 12.75 3.03
C GLY A 382 -5.35 13.53 1.98
N LEU A 383 -4.47 12.83 1.25
CA LEU A 383 -3.59 13.43 0.23
C LEU A 383 -3.71 12.70 -1.11
N VAL A 384 -3.35 13.38 -2.20
CA VAL A 384 -3.08 12.74 -3.50
C VAL A 384 -1.58 12.48 -3.64
N ALA A 385 -1.20 11.33 -4.21
CA ALA A 385 0.17 11.04 -4.60
C ALA A 385 0.24 10.84 -6.12
N GLN A 386 0.83 11.80 -6.82
CA GLN A 386 1.01 11.73 -8.26
C GLN A 386 2.32 11.02 -8.58
N PHE A 387 2.21 9.92 -9.32
CA PHE A 387 3.30 9.18 -9.92
C PHE A 387 3.43 9.56 -11.40
N GLU A 388 4.53 10.19 -11.75
CA GLU A 388 4.91 10.49 -13.13
C GLU A 388 5.78 9.36 -13.68
N SER A 389 5.39 8.80 -14.82
CA SER A 389 6.15 7.75 -15.51
C SER A 389 6.57 8.17 -16.92
N LEU A 390 7.84 7.90 -17.24
CA LEU A 390 8.46 8.20 -18.53
C LEU A 390 8.69 6.94 -19.39
N LEU A 391 8.04 5.82 -19.04
CA LEU A 391 8.19 4.52 -19.70
C LEU A 391 7.54 4.51 -21.08
N SER A 392 8.19 3.89 -22.05
CA SER A 392 7.58 3.65 -23.35
C SER A 392 6.62 2.46 -23.35
N THR A 393 5.59 2.51 -24.18
CA THR A 393 4.66 1.40 -24.42
C THR A 393 5.20 0.40 -25.45
N TYR A 394 6.51 0.15 -25.45
CA TYR A 394 7.16 -0.73 -26.42
C TYR A 394 8.28 -1.55 -25.79
N SER A 395 8.54 -2.74 -26.36
CA SER A 395 9.55 -3.68 -25.88
C SER A 395 9.34 -4.00 -24.39
N GLU A 396 10.41 -4.13 -23.60
CA GLU A 396 10.33 -4.49 -22.18
C GLU A 396 9.66 -3.40 -21.30
N GLU A 397 9.65 -2.13 -21.73
CA GLU A 397 9.08 -1.04 -20.91
C GLU A 397 7.55 -1.10 -20.83
N ILE A 398 6.87 -1.73 -21.80
CA ILE A 398 5.42 -1.95 -21.71
C ILE A 398 5.08 -2.88 -20.54
N GLY A 399 5.85 -3.95 -20.34
CA GLY A 399 5.66 -4.86 -19.22
C GLY A 399 6.03 -4.22 -17.88
N MET A 400 7.00 -3.30 -17.86
CA MET A 400 7.29 -2.51 -16.66
C MET A 400 6.13 -1.56 -16.33
N LEU A 401 5.46 -1.00 -17.34
CA LEU A 401 4.30 -0.15 -17.14
C LEU A 401 3.09 -0.97 -16.64
N GLU A 402 2.89 -2.18 -17.16
CA GLU A 402 1.88 -3.13 -16.68
C GLU A 402 2.13 -3.59 -15.23
N ASP A 403 3.39 -3.75 -14.81
CA ASP A 403 3.75 -3.96 -13.40
C ASP A 403 3.38 -2.72 -12.57
N MET A 404 3.89 -1.56 -12.98
CA MET A 404 3.74 -0.29 -12.27
C MET A 404 2.27 0.13 -12.11
N GLU A 405 1.41 -0.09 -13.11
CA GLU A 405 -0.04 0.17 -13.03
C GLU A 405 -0.69 -0.60 -11.87
N VAL A 406 -0.41 -1.90 -11.75
CA VAL A 406 -0.98 -2.75 -10.69
C VAL A 406 -0.40 -2.36 -9.33
N GLY A 407 0.92 -2.25 -9.23
CA GLY A 407 1.58 -1.94 -7.95
C GLY A 407 1.19 -0.59 -7.37
N ILE A 408 0.98 0.43 -8.21
CA ILE A 408 0.50 1.75 -7.77
C ILE A 408 -0.98 1.71 -7.45
N SER A 409 -1.80 1.01 -8.25
CA SER A 409 -3.22 0.84 -7.95
C SER A 409 -3.40 0.22 -6.56
N ASP A 410 -2.63 -0.82 -6.23
CA ASP A 410 -2.72 -1.51 -4.93
C ASP A 410 -2.39 -0.63 -3.72
N LEU A 411 -1.75 0.53 -3.90
CA LEU A 411 -1.51 1.49 -2.81
C LEU A 411 -2.82 2.05 -2.23
N HIS A 412 -3.97 1.91 -2.90
CA HIS A 412 -5.28 2.25 -2.33
C HIS A 412 -5.60 1.46 -1.03
N ARG A 413 -4.90 0.34 -0.80
CA ARG A 413 -5.02 -0.53 0.38
C ARG A 413 -4.25 0.01 1.60
N VAL A 414 -3.47 1.06 1.41
CA VAL A 414 -2.53 1.58 2.40
C VAL A 414 -3.15 2.76 3.12
N THR A 415 -3.06 2.72 4.44
CA THR A 415 -3.37 3.85 5.32
C THR A 415 -2.14 4.23 6.13
N PHE A 416 -2.07 5.48 6.56
CA PHE A 416 -1.00 5.99 7.40
C PHE A 416 -1.57 6.35 8.77
N ARG A 417 -0.81 6.12 9.82
CA ARG A 417 -1.13 6.58 11.17
C ARG A 417 0.06 7.34 11.71
N ILE A 418 -0.17 8.48 12.34
CA ILE A 418 0.90 9.21 13.02
C ILE A 418 0.98 8.70 14.46
N THR A 419 2.19 8.38 14.92
CA THR A 419 2.43 7.88 16.27
C THR A 419 3.48 8.72 16.97
N GLU A 420 3.51 8.65 18.30
CA GLU A 420 4.58 9.27 19.08
C GLU A 420 5.82 8.37 19.03
N ALA A 421 6.97 8.94 18.67
CA ALA A 421 8.23 8.20 18.64
C ALA A 421 8.63 7.77 20.06
N ALA A 422 8.60 6.46 20.33
CA ALA A 422 9.35 5.90 21.46
C ALA A 422 10.84 6.18 21.24
N CYS A 423 11.56 6.57 22.30
CA CYS A 423 12.97 6.99 22.26
C CYS A 423 13.80 6.12 21.29
N GLY A 424 14.13 6.66 20.11
CA GLY A 424 15.08 6.07 19.15
C GLY A 424 14.55 5.31 17.91
N ASN A 425 13.24 5.12 17.68
CA ASN A 425 12.78 4.22 16.60
C ASN A 425 12.29 4.87 15.28
N MET A 426 12.59 4.15 14.18
CA MET A 426 12.25 4.38 12.76
C MET A 426 10.77 4.09 12.45
N LEU A 427 10.24 4.49 11.27
CA LEU A 427 8.89 4.12 10.80
C LEU A 427 8.61 2.62 11.00
N VAL A 428 7.47 2.32 11.62
CA VAL A 428 7.04 0.95 11.95
C VAL A 428 5.80 0.63 11.11
N LEU A 429 5.81 -0.48 10.38
CA LEU A 429 4.60 -1.05 9.82
C LEU A 429 3.98 -1.93 10.90
N THR A 430 2.74 -1.66 11.26
CA THR A 430 1.98 -2.47 12.22
C THR A 430 0.68 -2.94 11.60
N GLU A 431 0.31 -4.20 11.85
CA GLU A 431 -1.03 -4.71 11.59
C GLU A 431 -2.02 -4.21 12.66
N PHE A 432 -3.32 -4.22 12.34
CA PHE A 432 -4.36 -3.88 13.31
C PHE A 432 -4.41 -4.91 14.45
N GLY A 433 -4.66 -4.41 15.66
CA GLY A 433 -4.74 -5.20 16.88
C GLY A 433 -5.91 -6.20 16.93
N ASN A 434 -5.66 -7.29 17.66
CA ASN A 434 -6.58 -8.30 18.16
C ASN A 434 -7.46 -9.05 17.13
N VAL A 435 -7.12 -10.34 16.94
CA VAL A 435 -8.03 -11.46 16.61
C VAL A 435 -8.43 -11.59 15.13
N THR A 436 -7.55 -12.20 14.33
CA THR A 436 -7.77 -13.40 13.47
C THR A 436 -6.90 -13.38 12.20
N CYS A 437 -6.30 -14.52 11.84
CA CYS A 437 -5.37 -14.71 10.71
C CYS A 437 -5.95 -14.47 9.29
N PHE A 438 -7.07 -13.77 9.11
CA PHE A 438 -7.88 -13.94 7.90
C PHE A 438 -7.61 -13.02 6.69
N CYS A 439 -6.81 -11.95 6.75
CA CYS A 439 -6.29 -11.27 5.52
C CYS A 439 -5.33 -10.06 5.74
N PRO A 440 -4.02 -10.29 5.97
CA PRO A 440 -2.99 -9.23 5.99
C PRO A 440 -2.71 -8.53 4.64
N ARG A 441 -2.83 -9.22 3.49
CA ARG A 441 -2.52 -8.64 2.16
C ARG A 441 -3.50 -7.62 1.59
N ASP A 442 -4.62 -7.39 2.27
CA ASP A 442 -5.69 -6.53 1.76
C ASP A 442 -5.66 -5.11 2.33
N HIS A 443 -5.07 -4.89 3.51
CA HIS A 443 -4.97 -3.56 4.12
C HIS A 443 -3.68 -3.40 4.93
N TYR A 444 -2.93 -2.33 4.65
CA TYR A 444 -1.68 -2.02 5.34
C TYR A 444 -1.81 -0.71 6.12
N THR A 445 -1.22 -0.66 7.31
CA THR A 445 -1.06 0.60 8.07
C THR A 445 0.41 0.91 8.25
N VAL A 446 0.84 2.09 7.77
CA VAL A 446 2.19 2.61 7.96
C VAL A 446 2.18 3.59 9.13
N GLU A 447 2.87 3.25 10.20
CA GLU A 447 3.02 4.14 11.34
C GLU A 447 4.19 5.09 11.14
N VAL A 448 3.91 6.37 11.33
CA VAL A 448 4.84 7.47 11.14
C VAL A 448 5.15 8.12 12.48
N PRO A 449 6.20 7.65 13.18
CA PRO A 449 6.66 8.25 14.42
C PRO A 449 7.13 9.69 14.22
N LEU A 450 6.63 10.57 15.09
CA LEU A 450 7.10 11.95 15.24
C LEU A 450 7.72 12.17 16.62
N PRO A 451 8.73 13.05 16.73
CA PRO A 451 9.26 13.46 18.04
C PRO A 451 8.15 14.03 18.95
N HIS A 452 8.27 13.80 20.26
CA HIS A 452 7.28 14.23 21.27
C HIS A 452 6.76 15.65 21.05
N HIS A 453 7.66 16.63 20.91
CA HIS A 453 7.28 18.03 20.70
C HIS A 453 6.42 18.25 19.44
N SER A 454 6.78 17.60 18.32
CA SER A 454 6.02 17.69 17.07
C SER A 454 4.69 16.95 17.16
N PHE A 455 4.64 15.82 17.86
CA PHE A 455 3.43 15.03 18.04
C PHE A 455 2.39 15.76 18.90
N GLN A 456 2.83 16.39 20.01
CA GLN A 456 1.95 17.18 20.88
C GLN A 456 1.35 18.42 20.20
N ALA A 457 2.03 18.96 19.17
CA ALA A 457 1.55 20.10 18.40
C ALA A 457 0.47 19.74 17.37
N LEU A 458 0.19 18.45 17.15
CA LEU A 458 -0.82 18.01 16.19
C LEU A 458 -2.27 18.19 16.70
N PRO A 459 -3.24 18.35 15.78
CA PRO A 459 -4.66 18.22 16.08
C PRO A 459 -5.00 16.92 16.82
N GLU A 460 -6.04 16.98 17.65
CA GLU A 460 -6.49 15.86 18.50
C GLU A 460 -6.81 14.62 17.67
N GLU A 461 -7.46 14.78 16.52
CA GLU A 461 -7.83 13.67 15.64
C GLU A 461 -6.60 12.89 15.16
N LEU A 462 -5.49 13.58 14.89
CA LEU A 462 -4.24 12.94 14.48
C LEU A 462 -3.54 12.24 15.65
N ARG A 463 -3.63 12.82 16.85
CA ARG A 463 -3.06 12.25 18.08
C ARG A 463 -3.82 11.01 18.57
N GLU A 464 -5.12 10.95 18.32
CA GLU A 464 -5.97 9.78 18.58
C GLU A 464 -5.73 8.61 17.59
N GLY A 465 -4.82 8.78 16.62
CA GLY A 465 -4.43 7.72 15.70
C GLY A 465 -5.36 7.55 14.50
N LYS A 466 -6.02 8.62 14.05
CA LYS A 466 -6.84 8.62 12.84
C LYS A 466 -6.06 8.08 11.64
N LEU A 467 -6.71 7.18 10.89
CA LEU A 467 -6.16 6.60 9.67
C LEU A 467 -6.24 7.60 8.52
N LEU A 468 -5.08 7.88 7.92
CA LEU A 468 -4.89 8.86 6.87
C LEU A 468 -4.77 8.13 5.54
N ARG A 469 -5.56 8.55 4.56
CA ARG A 469 -5.56 7.98 3.22
C ARG A 469 -4.66 8.77 2.29
N VAL A 470 -4.01 8.05 1.39
CA VAL A 470 -3.27 8.65 0.28
C VAL A 470 -3.77 8.03 -1.02
N LEU A 471 -4.33 8.85 -1.90
CA LEU A 471 -4.88 8.43 -3.18
C LEU A 471 -3.78 8.44 -4.26
N PRO A 472 -3.32 7.27 -4.74
CA PRO A 472 -2.33 7.20 -5.79
C PRO A 472 -2.96 7.53 -7.16
N VAL A 473 -2.29 8.34 -7.97
CA VAL A 473 -2.63 8.56 -9.39
C VAL A 473 -1.38 8.43 -10.27
N LEU A 474 -1.48 7.68 -11.36
CA LEU A 474 -0.39 7.42 -12.31
C LEU A 474 -0.66 8.11 -13.66
N PHE A 475 0.28 8.96 -14.09
CA PHE A 475 0.30 9.49 -15.45
C PHE A 475 1.58 9.06 -16.17
N ASN A 476 1.44 8.49 -17.36
CA ASN A 476 2.55 8.02 -18.18
C ASN A 476 2.63 8.78 -19.51
N VAL A 477 3.82 9.22 -19.87
CA VAL A 477 4.16 9.64 -21.24
C VAL A 477 5.54 9.11 -21.56
N GLY A 478 5.64 8.18 -22.52
CA GLY A 478 6.93 7.62 -22.91
C GLY A 478 7.90 8.65 -23.48
N ILE A 479 9.10 8.75 -22.91
CA ILE A 479 10.16 9.65 -23.41
C ILE A 479 11.40 8.85 -23.74
N ASN A 480 11.43 8.25 -24.93
CA ASN A 480 12.62 7.65 -25.54
C ASN A 480 12.37 7.42 -27.05
N GLU A 481 13.33 6.82 -27.73
CA GLU A 481 13.21 6.36 -29.12
C GLU A 481 12.15 5.26 -29.29
N GLN A 482 12.03 4.35 -28.32
CA GLN A 482 11.06 3.25 -28.36
C GLN A 482 9.61 3.74 -28.34
N GLN A 483 9.34 4.85 -27.65
CA GLN A 483 8.02 5.49 -27.70
C GLN A 483 7.73 6.06 -29.09
N THR A 484 8.72 6.61 -29.79
CA THR A 484 8.50 7.03 -31.20
C THR A 484 8.09 5.84 -32.07
N ILE A 485 8.67 4.66 -31.81
CA ILE A 485 8.31 3.43 -32.51
C ILE A 485 6.87 3.02 -32.13
N ALA A 486 6.54 3.05 -30.85
CA ALA A 486 5.20 2.77 -30.35
C ALA A 486 4.13 3.64 -31.01
N GLU A 487 4.35 4.97 -31.05
CA GLU A 487 3.42 5.93 -31.65
C GLU A 487 3.24 5.77 -33.17
N ARG A 488 4.26 5.23 -33.86
CA ARG A 488 4.22 5.07 -35.33
C ARG A 488 3.74 3.70 -35.78
N PHE A 489 4.12 2.65 -35.05
CA PHE A 489 4.00 1.26 -35.49
C PHE A 489 3.50 0.31 -34.40
N GLY A 490 3.42 0.76 -33.15
CA GLY A 490 3.03 -0.07 -32.00
C GLY A 490 1.67 0.32 -31.44
N ASP A 491 1.46 -0.08 -30.19
CA ASP A 491 0.24 0.22 -29.44
C ASP A 491 0.54 1.19 -28.29
N ILE A 492 -0.30 2.21 -28.15
CA ILE A 492 -0.25 3.20 -27.07
C ILE A 492 -1.50 3.15 -26.18
N SER A 493 -2.42 2.23 -26.44
CA SER A 493 -3.71 2.08 -25.74
C SER A 493 -3.55 1.92 -24.23
N LEU A 494 -2.51 1.21 -23.79
CA LEU A 494 -2.17 1.05 -22.37
C LEU A 494 -1.94 2.42 -21.70
N GLN A 495 -1.15 3.29 -22.33
CA GLN A 495 -0.86 4.62 -21.80
C GLN A 495 -2.12 5.49 -21.78
N GLU A 496 -2.91 5.48 -22.86
CA GLU A 496 -4.16 6.23 -22.96
C GLU A 496 -5.16 5.80 -21.87
N ARG A 497 -5.34 4.48 -21.67
CA ARG A 497 -6.19 3.91 -20.62
C ARG A 497 -5.74 4.34 -19.22
N ILE A 498 -4.44 4.23 -18.93
CA ILE A 498 -3.87 4.61 -17.64
C ILE A 498 -4.14 6.10 -17.39
N ASN A 499 -3.82 6.98 -18.34
CA ASN A 499 -3.99 8.42 -18.17
C ASN A 499 -5.47 8.82 -18.02
N GLN A 500 -6.37 8.22 -18.80
CA GLN A 500 -7.81 8.48 -18.72
C GLN A 500 -8.38 8.06 -17.35
N LYS A 501 -8.12 6.82 -16.92
CA LYS A 501 -8.56 6.32 -15.62
C LYS A 501 -8.06 7.19 -14.47
N ASN A 502 -6.79 7.59 -14.50
CA ASN A 502 -6.19 8.37 -13.41
C ASN A 502 -6.62 9.85 -13.43
N PHE A 503 -7.00 10.39 -14.58
CA PHE A 503 -7.66 11.70 -14.67
C PHE A 503 -9.00 11.69 -13.92
N GLU A 504 -9.84 10.70 -14.16
CA GLU A 504 -11.16 10.56 -13.48
C GLU A 504 -10.99 10.44 -11.96
N ILE A 505 -10.00 9.68 -11.50
CA ILE A 505 -9.68 9.55 -10.06
C ILE A 505 -9.22 10.89 -9.47
N LEU A 506 -8.36 11.63 -10.19
CA LEU A 506 -7.85 12.93 -9.75
C LEU A 506 -8.96 13.98 -9.67
N GLU A 507 -9.86 14.01 -10.66
CA GLU A 507 -11.03 14.89 -10.70
C GLU A 507 -11.99 14.59 -9.54
N GLY A 508 -12.26 13.30 -9.26
CA GLY A 508 -13.09 12.88 -8.12
C GLY A 508 -12.51 13.31 -6.77
N TYR A 509 -11.19 13.24 -6.61
CA TYR A 509 -10.51 13.76 -5.42
C TYR A 509 -10.61 15.27 -5.31
N TYR A 510 -10.40 16.01 -6.41
CA TYR A 510 -10.53 17.46 -6.42
C TYR A 510 -11.93 17.90 -5.98
N LYS A 511 -12.99 17.27 -6.51
CA LYS A 511 -14.37 17.55 -6.08
C LYS A 511 -14.57 17.35 -4.58
N SER A 512 -14.10 16.21 -4.06
CA SER A 512 -14.20 15.89 -2.65
C SER A 512 -13.41 16.89 -1.77
N LEU A 513 -12.26 17.36 -2.27
CA LEU A 513 -11.40 18.35 -1.62
C LEU A 513 -12.11 19.69 -1.51
N THR A 514 -12.69 20.19 -2.60
CA THR A 514 -13.41 21.49 -2.63
C THR A 514 -14.66 21.47 -1.76
N ASP A 515 -15.34 20.32 -1.65
CA ASP A 515 -16.55 20.18 -0.84
C ASP A 515 -16.24 20.16 0.67
N THR A 516 -15.03 19.73 1.06
CA THR A 516 -14.66 19.46 2.47
C THR A 516 -13.71 20.50 3.06
N VAL A 517 -12.79 21.02 2.24
CA VAL A 517 -11.65 21.83 2.68
C VAL A 517 -11.75 23.24 2.08
N PRO A 518 -11.74 24.30 2.90
CA PRO A 518 -11.73 25.67 2.39
C PRO A 518 -10.50 25.97 1.53
N SER A 519 -10.64 26.83 0.53
CA SER A 519 -9.55 27.18 -0.41
C SER A 519 -8.33 27.78 0.27
N GLU A 520 -8.48 28.41 1.44
CA GLU A 520 -7.37 29.00 2.20
C GLU A 520 -6.44 27.94 2.80
N CYS A 521 -6.86 26.68 2.86
CA CYS A 521 -6.03 25.56 3.33
C CYS A 521 -5.08 25.02 2.24
N LEU A 522 -5.25 25.46 0.98
CA LEU A 522 -4.42 25.06 -0.13
C LEU A 522 -3.23 26.02 -0.32
N PRO A 523 -2.09 25.57 -0.89
CA PRO A 523 -0.94 26.43 -1.07
C PRO A 523 -1.23 27.58 -2.04
N CYS A 524 -0.77 28.78 -1.66
CA CYS A 524 -0.82 29.94 -2.53
C CYS A 524 0.42 29.96 -3.45
N PHE A 525 0.18 30.00 -4.76
CA PHE A 525 1.21 30.13 -5.80
C PHE A 525 1.14 31.55 -6.40
N GLN A 526 2.25 32.08 -6.92
CA GLN A 526 2.27 33.38 -7.61
C GLN A 526 1.38 33.33 -8.86
N THR A 527 1.45 32.22 -9.59
CA THR A 527 0.54 31.98 -10.72
C THR A 527 -0.83 31.55 -10.19
N GLN A 528 -1.81 32.46 -10.23
CA GLN A 528 -3.19 32.22 -9.78
C GLN A 528 -4.08 31.55 -10.85
N THR A 529 -3.57 30.53 -11.54
CA THR A 529 -4.43 29.68 -12.39
C THR A 529 -5.26 28.78 -11.49
N ASP A 530 -6.58 28.79 -11.71
CA ASP A 530 -7.50 27.97 -10.94
C ASP A 530 -7.25 26.47 -11.17
N ILE A 531 -7.41 25.65 -10.13
CA ILE A 531 -7.16 24.20 -10.20
C ILE A 531 -8.16 23.56 -11.18
N LYS A 532 -9.39 24.05 -11.23
CA LYS A 532 -10.41 23.56 -12.17
C LYS A 532 -10.00 23.77 -13.63
N GLU A 533 -9.50 24.96 -13.97
CA GLU A 533 -9.01 25.26 -15.33
C GLU A 533 -7.84 24.36 -15.73
N LEU A 534 -6.94 24.07 -14.78
CA LEU A 534 -5.84 23.13 -15.02
C LEU A 534 -6.35 21.70 -15.22
N LEU A 535 -7.37 21.27 -14.48
CA LEU A 535 -8.02 19.97 -14.65
C LEU A 535 -8.72 19.87 -16.00
N ASP A 536 -9.47 20.89 -16.41
CA ASP A 536 -10.12 20.94 -17.73
C ASP A 536 -9.08 20.84 -18.85
N THR A 537 -7.96 21.56 -18.71
CA THR A 537 -6.84 21.51 -19.65
C THR A 537 -6.15 20.14 -19.66
N LEU A 538 -6.01 19.50 -18.49
CA LEU A 538 -5.46 18.15 -18.37
C LEU A 538 -6.37 17.14 -19.07
N GLY A 539 -7.69 17.19 -18.84
CA GLY A 539 -8.66 16.31 -19.47
C GLY A 539 -8.63 16.42 -21.00
N GLN A 540 -8.55 17.64 -21.53
CA GLN A 540 -8.35 17.87 -22.97
C GLN A 540 -7.05 17.24 -23.47
N ASN A 541 -5.94 17.41 -22.73
CA ASN A 541 -4.64 16.86 -23.12
C ASN A 541 -4.57 15.33 -23.08
N VAL A 542 -5.30 14.69 -22.17
CA VAL A 542 -5.38 13.23 -22.04
C VAL A 542 -6.06 12.60 -23.25
N VAL A 543 -7.09 13.25 -23.80
CA VAL A 543 -7.80 12.77 -25.00
C VAL A 543 -7.13 13.23 -26.30
N THR A 544 -6.36 14.33 -26.26
CA THR A 544 -5.71 14.89 -27.44
C THR A 544 -4.58 14.00 -27.95
N LYS A 545 -4.68 13.60 -29.23
CA LYS A 545 -3.64 12.85 -29.93
C LYS A 545 -2.47 13.76 -30.31
N LYS A 546 -1.57 14.00 -29.36
CA LYS A 546 -0.32 14.74 -29.55
C LYS A 546 0.87 13.82 -29.27
N ARG A 547 1.85 13.84 -30.18
CA ARG A 547 3.07 13.04 -30.06
C ARG A 547 3.81 13.41 -28.78
N LYS A 548 4.08 12.43 -27.92
CA LYS A 548 4.71 12.58 -26.60
C LYS A 548 4.17 13.79 -25.87
N ASN A 549 2.88 13.80 -25.60
CA ASN A 549 2.21 14.94 -24.97
C ASN A 549 2.65 15.13 -23.51
N VAL A 550 3.84 15.68 -23.29
CA VAL A 550 4.46 15.87 -21.97
C VAL A 550 3.71 16.87 -21.09
N GLU A 551 2.82 17.69 -21.68
CA GLU A 551 1.95 18.61 -20.93
C GLU A 551 1.03 17.87 -19.96
N ILE A 552 0.64 16.62 -20.26
CA ILE A 552 -0.10 15.75 -19.33
C ILE A 552 0.66 15.63 -18.00
N LEU A 553 1.97 15.39 -18.08
CA LEU A 553 2.80 15.21 -16.88
C LEU A 553 2.97 16.51 -16.11
N TRP A 554 3.21 17.62 -16.83
CA TRP A 554 3.39 18.94 -16.24
C TRP A 554 2.12 19.43 -15.54
N LEU A 555 0.96 19.30 -16.19
CA LEU A 555 -0.34 19.69 -15.63
C LEU A 555 -0.69 18.82 -14.42
N ALA A 556 -0.59 17.49 -14.52
CA ALA A 556 -0.85 16.60 -13.40
C ALA A 556 0.07 16.89 -12.20
N GLY A 557 1.35 17.21 -12.46
CA GLY A 557 2.28 17.59 -11.41
C GLY A 557 1.96 18.93 -10.76
N MET A 558 1.60 19.92 -11.57
CA MET A 558 1.21 21.24 -11.10
C MET A 558 -0.08 21.20 -10.26
N ILE A 559 -1.10 20.47 -10.71
CA ILE A 559 -2.35 20.22 -9.99
C ILE A 559 -2.06 19.52 -8.64
N CYS A 560 -1.23 18.48 -8.65
CA CYS A 560 -0.83 17.78 -7.43
C CYS A 560 -0.17 18.72 -6.41
N ARG A 561 0.69 19.66 -6.86
CA ARG A 561 1.32 20.65 -5.96
C ARG A 561 0.32 21.63 -5.39
N ARG A 562 -0.63 22.11 -6.20
CA ARG A 562 -1.73 23.00 -5.75
C ARG A 562 -2.71 22.32 -4.79
N MET A 563 -2.74 20.99 -4.71
CA MET A 563 -3.59 20.23 -3.80
C MET A 563 -2.83 19.62 -2.60
N ASN A 564 -1.67 20.19 -2.20
CA ASN A 564 -0.82 19.67 -1.12
C ASN A 564 -0.29 18.23 -1.32
N GLY A 565 -0.36 17.71 -2.55
CA GLY A 565 -0.07 16.31 -2.85
C GLY A 565 1.42 15.95 -2.85
N ILE A 566 1.68 14.65 -2.95
CA ILE A 566 3.01 14.04 -2.99
C ILE A 566 3.41 13.85 -4.45
N ARG A 567 4.58 14.39 -4.83
CA ARG A 567 5.13 14.28 -6.19
C ARG A 567 6.16 13.17 -6.27
N LEU A 568 5.95 12.22 -7.18
CA LEU A 568 6.90 11.16 -7.51
C LEU A 568 7.23 11.17 -9.01
N THR A 569 8.50 10.95 -9.35
CA THR A 569 8.97 10.88 -10.73
C THR A 569 9.75 9.61 -11.00
N SER A 570 9.33 8.89 -12.04
CA SER A 570 9.83 7.57 -12.39
C SER A 570 10.16 7.43 -13.87
N CYS A 571 11.21 6.66 -14.12
CA CYS A 571 11.46 6.02 -15.41
C CYS A 571 12.01 4.63 -15.13
N LYS A 572 12.46 3.88 -16.14
CA LYS A 572 12.99 2.52 -15.97
C LYS A 572 13.94 2.32 -14.78
N SER A 573 14.80 3.30 -14.47
CA SER A 573 15.79 3.16 -13.39
C SER A 573 15.98 4.42 -12.55
N ALA A 574 15.14 5.44 -12.72
CA ALA A 574 15.27 6.75 -12.06
C ALA A 574 16.67 7.38 -12.07
N LYS A 575 17.41 7.19 -13.16
CA LYS A 575 18.73 7.79 -13.38
C LYS A 575 18.65 8.89 -14.42
N ASP A 576 18.73 8.57 -15.72
CA ASP A 576 18.95 9.58 -16.77
C ASP A 576 17.68 10.38 -17.11
N ARG A 577 16.61 9.74 -17.61
CA ARG A 577 15.36 10.43 -18.00
C ARG A 577 14.68 11.15 -16.84
N THR A 578 14.72 10.54 -15.66
CA THR A 578 14.19 11.16 -14.44
C THR A 578 14.96 12.43 -14.07
N SER A 579 16.28 12.46 -14.27
CA SER A 579 17.06 13.70 -14.07
C SER A 579 16.63 14.80 -15.03
N MET A 580 16.28 14.45 -16.26
CA MET A 580 15.75 15.42 -17.23
C MET A 580 14.40 15.99 -16.77
N SER A 581 13.47 15.14 -16.30
CA SER A 581 12.15 15.61 -15.86
C SER A 581 12.21 16.44 -14.57
N VAL A 582 12.94 15.97 -13.55
CA VAL A 582 13.05 16.64 -12.25
C VAL A 582 13.67 18.03 -12.39
N THR A 583 14.77 18.15 -13.14
CA THR A 583 15.41 19.46 -13.36
C THR A 583 14.52 20.39 -14.19
N LEU A 584 13.73 19.84 -15.12
CA LEU A 584 12.78 20.63 -15.91
C LEU A 584 11.62 21.16 -15.04
N GLU A 585 11.05 20.32 -14.17
CA GLU A 585 10.02 20.73 -13.21
C GLU A 585 10.57 21.81 -12.27
N GLN A 586 11.76 21.62 -11.72
CA GLN A 586 12.43 22.59 -10.85
C GLN A 586 12.65 23.94 -11.55
N CYS A 587 13.22 23.96 -12.76
CA CYS A 587 13.40 25.20 -13.50
C CYS A 587 12.07 25.86 -13.90
N SER A 588 11.02 25.08 -14.15
CA SER A 588 9.68 25.61 -14.43
C SER A 588 9.09 26.30 -13.20
N LEU A 589 9.21 25.69 -12.02
CA LEU A 589 8.84 26.33 -10.75
C LEU A 589 9.65 27.62 -10.50
N LEU A 590 10.95 27.63 -10.79
CA LEU A 590 11.76 28.84 -10.68
C LEU A 590 11.26 29.96 -11.61
N ARG A 591 10.82 29.63 -12.82
CA ARG A 591 10.26 30.59 -13.78
C ARG A 591 8.88 31.09 -13.36
N ASP A 592 8.00 30.17 -13.01
CA ASP A 592 6.57 30.46 -12.85
C ASP A 592 6.27 31.03 -11.45
N GLU A 593 7.02 30.61 -10.42
CA GLU A 593 6.74 30.96 -9.01
C GLU A 593 7.81 31.86 -8.38
N HIS A 594 8.95 32.00 -9.04
CA HIS A 594 10.09 32.78 -8.55
C HIS A 594 10.65 33.74 -9.59
N GLN A 595 9.93 33.93 -10.70
CA GLN A 595 10.23 34.92 -11.72
C GLN A 595 11.66 34.80 -12.28
N LEU A 596 12.18 33.57 -12.44
CA LEU A 596 13.39 33.33 -13.21
C LEU A 596 13.21 33.93 -14.60
N ASN A 597 14.16 34.77 -15.02
CA ASN A 597 14.11 35.36 -16.34
C ASN A 597 14.10 34.27 -17.43
N LYS A 598 13.16 34.38 -18.37
CA LYS A 598 12.93 33.42 -19.46
C LYS A 598 14.20 33.18 -20.28
N ASP A 599 15.04 34.19 -20.45
CA ASP A 599 16.31 34.10 -21.18
C ASP A 599 17.36 33.23 -20.45
N TYR A 600 17.24 33.10 -19.12
CA TYR A 600 18.10 32.24 -18.31
C TYR A 600 17.54 30.84 -18.10
N PHE A 601 16.32 30.54 -18.55
CA PHE A 601 15.68 29.24 -18.31
C PHE A 601 16.53 28.06 -18.78
N VAL A 602 16.98 28.09 -20.04
CA VAL A 602 17.82 27.01 -20.60
C VAL A 602 19.17 26.94 -19.90
N ARG A 603 19.76 28.10 -19.57
CA ARG A 603 21.05 28.16 -18.86
C ARG A 603 20.96 27.59 -17.45
N ALA A 604 19.88 27.86 -16.73
CA ALA A 604 19.61 27.28 -15.42
C ALA A 604 19.43 25.75 -15.53
N LEU A 605 18.65 25.30 -16.52
CA LEU A 605 18.42 23.88 -16.78
C LEU A 605 19.73 23.13 -17.08
N ASP A 606 20.57 23.69 -17.94
CA ASP A 606 21.87 23.12 -18.30
C ASP A 606 22.83 23.11 -17.10
N CYS A 607 22.84 24.18 -16.30
CA CYS A 607 23.64 24.28 -15.08
C CYS A 607 23.26 23.18 -14.07
N MET A 608 21.96 23.04 -13.76
CA MET A 608 21.47 22.03 -12.82
C MET A 608 21.70 20.60 -13.33
N ARG A 609 21.65 20.36 -14.65
CA ARG A 609 21.92 19.04 -15.23
C ARG A 609 23.41 18.69 -15.29
N ARG A 610 24.29 19.67 -15.46
CA ARG A 610 25.74 19.49 -15.57
C ARG A 610 26.42 19.38 -14.20
N GLU A 611 26.04 20.24 -13.27
CA GLU A 611 26.76 20.41 -11.99
C GLU A 611 25.91 20.05 -10.76
N GLY A 612 24.66 19.66 -10.97
CA GLY A 612 23.68 19.49 -9.90
C GLY A 612 23.63 18.15 -9.20
N CYS A 613 22.65 17.97 -8.32
CA CYS A 613 22.60 16.75 -7.50
C CYS A 613 22.31 15.50 -8.34
N ARG A 614 21.58 15.66 -9.44
CA ARG A 614 21.18 14.54 -10.30
C ARG A 614 22.33 13.92 -11.11
N ILE A 615 23.36 14.69 -11.48
CA ILE A 615 24.56 14.10 -12.09
C ILE A 615 25.37 13.28 -11.07
N GLU A 616 25.32 13.64 -9.79
CA GLU A 616 25.92 12.84 -8.71
C GLU A 616 25.18 11.51 -8.50
N ASN A 617 23.86 11.44 -8.76
CA ASN A 617 23.15 10.15 -8.80
C ASN A 617 23.70 9.22 -9.89
N VAL A 618 24.03 9.78 -11.07
CA VAL A 618 24.67 9.02 -12.15
C VAL A 618 26.05 8.51 -11.69
N GLN A 619 26.86 9.38 -11.07
CA GLN A 619 28.14 9.00 -10.48
C GLN A 619 27.99 7.89 -9.42
N LYS A 620 27.00 7.99 -8.52
CA LYS A 620 26.74 6.94 -7.51
C LYS A 620 26.42 5.59 -8.16
N ASN A 621 25.68 5.60 -9.27
CA ASN A 621 25.22 4.41 -9.99
C ASN A 621 26.29 3.74 -10.87
N ILE A 622 27.03 4.51 -11.66
CA ILE A 622 27.93 3.99 -12.70
C ILE A 622 29.36 4.53 -12.61
N LYS A 623 29.70 5.24 -11.52
CA LYS A 623 31.03 5.84 -11.26
C LYS A 623 31.50 6.82 -12.33
N CYS A 624 30.58 7.33 -13.16
CA CYS A 624 30.83 8.33 -14.18
C CYS A 624 29.75 9.42 -14.16
N ARG A 625 30.15 10.69 -14.36
CA ARG A 625 29.26 11.85 -14.52
C ARG A 625 28.83 12.04 -15.99
N LYS A 626 28.29 10.98 -16.60
CA LYS A 626 27.74 11.04 -17.96
C LYS A 626 26.41 10.30 -18.05
N TYR A 627 25.39 10.99 -18.54
CA TYR A 627 24.09 10.38 -18.84
C TYR A 627 24.25 9.35 -19.97
N ALA A 628 23.60 8.20 -19.81
CA ALA A 628 23.71 7.08 -20.74
C ALA A 628 22.77 7.25 -21.96
N PHE A 629 22.96 8.32 -22.73
CA PHE A 629 22.25 8.60 -23.98
C PHE A 629 23.23 8.70 -25.15
N ASN A 630 22.79 8.30 -26.33
CA ASN A 630 23.48 8.59 -27.58
C ASN A 630 22.74 9.66 -28.40
N MET A 631 23.43 10.30 -29.35
CA MET A 631 22.89 11.40 -30.15
C MET A 631 21.61 11.02 -30.91
N LEU A 632 21.56 9.82 -31.49
CA LEU A 632 20.40 9.34 -32.24
C LEU A 632 19.16 9.16 -31.33
N GLN A 633 19.36 8.65 -30.11
CA GLN A 633 18.29 8.55 -29.11
C GLN A 633 17.74 9.93 -28.75
N LEU A 634 18.61 10.92 -28.55
CA LEU A 634 18.21 12.28 -28.19
C LEU A 634 17.41 13.01 -29.28
N MET A 635 17.56 12.63 -30.55
CA MET A 635 16.69 13.15 -31.62
C MET A 635 15.21 12.80 -31.41
N ALA A 636 14.93 11.69 -30.71
CA ALA A 636 13.57 11.30 -30.35
C ALA A 636 13.00 12.04 -29.13
N PHE A 637 13.83 12.76 -28.35
CA PHE A 637 13.40 13.43 -27.14
C PHE A 637 12.79 14.81 -27.45
N PRO A 638 11.76 15.24 -26.70
CA PRO A 638 11.33 16.64 -26.70
C PRO A 638 12.49 17.56 -26.33
N LYS A 639 12.51 18.78 -26.89
CA LYS A 639 13.64 19.72 -26.80
C LYS A 639 14.16 19.91 -25.37
N TYR A 640 13.26 20.20 -24.42
CA TYR A 640 13.62 20.45 -23.03
C TYR A 640 14.01 19.22 -22.22
N TYR A 641 13.78 18.00 -22.73
CA TYR A 641 14.19 16.75 -22.10
C TYR A 641 15.59 16.29 -22.52
N ARG A 642 16.31 17.05 -23.33
CA ARG A 642 17.66 16.71 -23.78
C ARG A 642 18.72 17.21 -22.78
N PRO A 643 19.72 16.38 -22.42
CA PRO A 643 20.84 16.82 -21.59
C PRO A 643 21.74 17.82 -22.34
N PRO A 644 22.48 18.69 -21.63
CA PRO A 644 23.44 19.60 -22.25
C PRO A 644 24.60 18.86 -22.91
N GLU A 645 25.17 19.45 -23.97
CA GLU A 645 26.31 18.87 -24.68
C GLU A 645 27.51 18.62 -23.76
N GLY A 646 28.19 17.50 -23.97
CA GLY A 646 29.32 17.04 -23.15
C GLY A 646 28.93 16.29 -21.86
N THR A 647 27.64 16.23 -21.52
CA THR A 647 27.17 15.52 -20.31
C THR A 647 26.58 14.14 -20.58
N TYR A 648 26.57 13.67 -21.82
CA TYR A 648 26.04 12.37 -22.23
C TYR A 648 27.00 11.63 -23.16
N GLY A 649 26.88 10.31 -23.24
CA GLY A 649 27.65 9.47 -24.16
C GLY A 649 27.75 8.02 -23.69
N LYS A 650 28.43 7.19 -24.49
CA LYS A 650 28.84 5.86 -24.03
C LYS A 650 29.90 6.04 -22.93
N VAL A 651 29.68 5.36 -21.82
CA VAL A 651 30.71 5.16 -20.81
C VAL A 651 31.38 3.86 -21.23
N ASP A 652 32.68 3.90 -21.55
CA ASP A 652 33.46 2.68 -21.70
C ASP A 652 33.48 2.01 -20.32
N SER A 653 32.67 0.97 -20.19
CA SER A 653 32.47 0.21 -18.95
C SER A 653 33.44 -0.94 -18.85
#